data_AF-A0A7Z2YFY3-F1
#
_entry.id   AF-A0A7Z2YFY3-F1
#
_cell.length_a   1.000
_cell.length_b   1.000
_cell.length_c   1.000
_cell.angle_alpha   90.00
_cell.angle_beta   90.00
_cell.angle_gamma   90.00
#
_symmetry.space_group_name_H-M   'P 1'
#
loop_
_entity.id
_entity.type
_entity.pdbx_description
1 polymer ?
#
loop_
_entity_poly.entity_id
_entity_poly.type
_entity_poly.pdbx_seq_one_letter_code
_entity_poly.pdbx_strand_id
1 'polypeptide(L)'
;MSIHTEPSGSSRTRLILAISAVGVLSIPQAYARLDGAIFTTTPAGEIVNENVRYESKQEVFLDGGPGPNAPGSAAALPAGNYYFQVTNPSGRCLLSSIEDDAGVNGGSCYETVKGKGGPKNAVVFNAEPLECRLFYFDGEDGVFPINATYSVTHKVKGQMVTESLPCTHILGSEYLDSPDDLAEGDTIQLYPFANTPNSGGVYKAWVATEMSVIDACSNAPNGVHGGETGENCQGVFGFIPRYSKTDNFKVKLGDREVPETYDIALRSFHDKNLNCQYDPDLGDEHIANWDFGVTDPIDMRNIYRTTAIEALPITFSVLEQETQSWSVDHLMWFAALNQVNPLNTPFTHFTTFADLREFAAQHNDGLSLINFQSPLACDQPVDLITRDSGEETDDGFIPSLYAQAAQGKKGVDPDPVLAVSFGSVGIAEINVCKVFDKNRNGKKDDGEGTISNWPMVLTIPLSVPLPDDISEVATPNLWPKLVEIFGSDIGEIHNRQITKYTGDDGCVTFRALVPNVRGDLSPYMIEEMVSQQQGWGYSSSASVTFDVQSVLSYENDLPIVQGEVYNRDDNLTGHHFDFHNYCDVIVNFDTKGYWHNKNGLSELTEADRDYVNSLLPYSMASDYFDMGDEPFDGQYSGGAQVTAAFSGDSVIWAAGTWQSEVSHFLVDNNGNADVHLHKEQLAQQLLAFIFNTRHRPSSGGLSDGATIEVNGVWMSVSEIIEMAIMLWSSNDSDAIVSFKTILDNFNNNDMLPVSPGAYTDCVAPFYD
;
A
#
# COMPACT_ATOMS: atom_id res chain seq x y z
N MET A 1 66.13 -29.70 18.16
CA MET A 1 66.86 -29.42 19.42
C MET A 1 65.91 -29.83 20.53
N SER A 2 66.05 -31.08 20.98
CA SER A 2 66.52 -31.42 22.33
C SER A 2 65.49 -31.04 23.40
N ILE A 3 64.68 -31.99 23.90
CA ILE A 3 65.02 -33.09 24.83
C ILE A 3 64.93 -32.64 26.31
N HIS A 4 64.32 -33.54 27.08
CA HIS A 4 64.36 -33.73 28.55
C HIS A 4 63.43 -32.86 29.40
N THR A 5 62.72 -33.39 30.40
CA THR A 5 63.14 -34.40 31.41
C THR A 5 61.98 -35.26 31.95
N GLU A 6 62.22 -36.58 32.02
CA GLU A 6 61.69 -37.58 32.98
C GLU A 6 62.08 -37.23 34.46
N PRO A 7 61.72 -37.95 35.57
CA PRO A 7 61.52 -39.41 35.70
C PRO A 7 60.58 -39.96 36.83
N SER A 8 60.55 -41.30 36.92
CA SER A 8 60.63 -42.12 38.17
C SER A 8 59.36 -42.34 39.02
N GLY A 9 58.93 -43.57 39.35
CA GLY A 9 59.62 -44.85 39.17
C GLY A 9 58.92 -46.09 39.76
N SER A 10 59.51 -47.25 39.40
CA SER A 10 59.74 -48.51 40.15
C SER A 10 58.53 -49.26 40.78
N SER A 11 58.08 -50.44 40.31
CA SER A 11 58.70 -51.78 40.16
C SER A 11 58.50 -52.73 41.36
N ARG A 12 57.84 -53.88 41.10
CA ARG A 12 58.22 -55.30 41.39
C ARG A 12 56.96 -56.15 41.68
N THR A 13 56.55 -57.11 40.85
CA THR A 13 57.08 -58.48 40.59
C THR A 13 56.30 -59.58 41.34
N ARG A 14 55.44 -60.26 40.56
CA ARG A 14 55.09 -61.71 40.49
C ARG A 14 54.33 -62.45 41.62
N LEU A 15 53.30 -63.15 41.09
CA LEU A 15 52.83 -64.52 41.39
C LEU A 15 51.79 -64.66 42.51
N ILE A 16 50.58 -65.10 42.16
CA ILE A 16 50.03 -66.44 42.50
C ILE A 16 48.48 -66.49 42.37
N LEU A 17 48.04 -67.59 41.74
CA LEU A 17 46.74 -68.28 41.81
C LEU A 17 45.46 -67.64 41.23
N ALA A 18 44.94 -68.34 40.23
CA ALA A 18 43.55 -68.35 39.83
C ALA A 18 42.68 -69.02 40.90
N ILE A 19 41.58 -68.36 41.28
CA ILE A 19 40.38 -68.98 41.85
C ILE A 19 39.21 -68.51 40.98
N SER A 20 38.57 -69.48 40.32
CA SER A 20 37.39 -69.29 39.49
C SER A 20 36.22 -68.75 40.33
N ALA A 21 35.76 -67.54 40.04
CA ALA A 21 34.46 -67.04 40.45
C ALA A 21 33.54 -66.99 39.21
N VAL A 22 32.40 -67.66 39.33
CA VAL A 22 31.34 -67.77 38.33
C VAL A 22 30.94 -66.38 37.83
N GLY A 23 31.25 -66.09 36.56
CA GLY A 23 30.74 -64.92 35.88
C GLY A 23 29.25 -65.09 35.60
N VAL A 24 28.41 -64.37 36.34
CA VAL A 24 27.04 -64.07 35.90
C VAL A 24 27.19 -63.20 34.66
N LEU A 25 27.03 -63.81 33.49
CA LEU A 25 26.84 -63.08 32.23
C LEU A 25 25.55 -62.29 32.37
N SER A 26 25.67 -61.00 32.69
CA SER A 26 24.57 -60.04 32.50
C SER A 26 24.41 -59.86 31.00
N ILE A 27 23.42 -60.55 30.43
CA ILE A 27 22.99 -60.32 29.05
C ILE A 27 22.37 -58.92 29.05
N PRO A 28 22.84 -57.97 28.22
CA PRO A 28 22.11 -56.72 28.05
C PRO A 28 20.73 -57.08 27.49
N GLN A 29 19.66 -56.69 28.18
CA GLN A 29 18.31 -56.82 27.65
C GLN A 29 18.23 -56.00 26.36
N ALA A 30 18.16 -56.68 25.22
CA ALA A 30 17.82 -56.05 23.96
C ALA A 30 16.32 -55.71 24.03
N TYR A 31 15.98 -54.43 24.22
CA TYR A 31 14.61 -53.97 24.07
C TYR A 31 14.18 -54.17 22.61
N ALA A 32 13.09 -54.92 22.41
CA ALA A 32 12.41 -54.93 21.13
C ALA A 32 11.89 -53.51 20.83
N ARG A 33 11.90 -53.10 19.56
CA ARG A 33 11.18 -51.89 19.15
C ARG A 33 9.70 -52.07 19.55
N LEU A 34 9.09 -51.02 20.08
CA LEU A 34 7.64 -51.00 20.28
C LEU A 34 6.99 -51.10 18.90
N ASP A 35 6.20 -52.14 18.67
CA ASP A 35 5.41 -52.31 17.46
C ASP A 35 4.11 -51.50 17.56
N GLY A 36 3.45 -51.25 16.42
CA GLY A 36 2.24 -50.43 16.35
C GLY A 36 2.48 -48.92 16.14
N ALA A 37 1.41 -48.14 16.19
CA ALA A 37 1.40 -46.68 16.13
C ALA A 37 0.54 -46.14 17.29
N ILE A 38 0.58 -44.83 17.49
CA ILE A 38 -0.35 -44.14 18.39
C ILE A 38 -1.02 -43.02 17.61
N PHE A 39 -2.22 -42.67 18.02
CA PHE A 39 -2.95 -41.59 17.41
C PHE A 39 -3.62 -40.74 18.47
N THR A 40 -3.51 -39.43 18.31
CA THR A 40 -4.40 -38.50 18.99
C THR A 40 -5.77 -38.54 18.33
N THR A 41 -6.82 -38.49 19.15
CA THR A 41 -8.22 -38.61 18.74
C THR A 41 -9.16 -37.75 19.60
N THR A 42 -10.41 -37.61 19.17
CA THR A 42 -11.50 -37.00 19.94
C THR A 42 -12.00 -37.96 21.04
N PRO A 43 -12.79 -37.50 22.03
CA PRO A 43 -13.26 -38.39 23.11
C PRO A 43 -13.95 -39.68 22.61
N ALA A 44 -14.67 -39.59 21.48
CA ALA A 44 -15.41 -40.70 20.88
C ALA A 44 -14.55 -41.66 20.04
N GLY A 45 -13.27 -41.37 19.81
CA GLY A 45 -12.40 -42.19 18.95
C GLY A 45 -12.67 -42.02 17.44
N GLU A 46 -13.55 -41.11 17.03
CA GLU A 46 -14.05 -40.99 15.65
C GLU A 46 -13.03 -40.44 14.65
N ILE A 47 -11.99 -39.75 15.13
CA ILE A 47 -11.06 -38.99 14.28
C ILE A 47 -9.63 -39.37 14.62
N VAL A 48 -8.91 -39.90 13.64
CA VAL A 48 -7.51 -40.28 13.80
C VAL A 48 -6.63 -39.37 12.95
N ASN A 49 -5.66 -38.71 13.59
CA ASN A 49 -4.62 -37.93 12.92
C ASN A 49 -5.16 -36.81 12.02
N GLU A 50 -6.17 -36.07 12.51
CA GLU A 50 -6.56 -34.83 11.88
C GLU A 50 -5.53 -33.75 12.23
N ASN A 51 -4.86 -33.23 11.21
CA ASN A 51 -4.31 -31.86 11.25
C ASN A 51 -5.43 -30.78 11.36
N VAL A 52 -6.63 -31.14 11.84
CA VAL A 52 -7.90 -30.39 11.78
C VAL A 52 -8.45 -30.18 13.20
N ARG A 53 -7.60 -29.62 14.06
CA ARG A 53 -7.93 -28.71 15.18
C ARG A 53 -9.09 -29.13 16.12
N TYR A 54 -8.77 -29.90 17.17
CA TYR A 54 -9.61 -30.10 18.38
C TYR A 54 -10.21 -28.78 18.88
N GLU A 55 -11.48 -28.72 19.30
CA GLU A 55 -12.09 -27.45 19.74
C GLU A 55 -11.45 -26.91 21.03
N SER A 56 -10.96 -27.81 21.90
CA SER A 56 -10.32 -27.47 23.16
C SER A 56 -9.26 -28.51 23.57
N LYS A 57 -8.43 -28.19 24.58
CA LYS A 57 -7.40 -29.11 25.09
C LYS A 57 -8.04 -30.31 25.81
N GLN A 58 -9.23 -30.12 26.36
CA GLN A 58 -10.02 -31.15 27.04
C GLN A 58 -10.54 -32.22 26.07
N GLU A 59 -10.58 -31.93 24.76
CA GLU A 59 -11.04 -32.87 23.73
C GLU A 59 -9.90 -33.67 23.08
N VAL A 60 -8.69 -33.61 23.63
CA VAL A 60 -7.54 -34.35 23.11
C VAL A 60 -7.36 -35.65 23.89
N PHE A 61 -7.62 -36.76 23.21
CA PHE A 61 -7.49 -38.12 23.73
C PHE A 61 -6.45 -38.91 22.93
N LEU A 62 -6.04 -40.05 23.47
CA LEU A 62 -5.09 -40.97 22.86
C LEU A 62 -5.76 -42.32 22.64
N ASP A 63 -5.55 -42.88 21.44
CA ASP A 63 -5.96 -44.22 21.05
C ASP A 63 -4.72 -45.11 20.80
N GLY A 64 -4.81 -46.37 21.26
CA GLY A 64 -3.82 -47.42 21.11
C GLY A 64 -3.99 -48.29 19.86
N GLY A 65 -5.05 -48.11 19.07
CA GLY A 65 -5.41 -48.88 17.86
C GLY A 65 -5.64 -48.02 16.61
N PRO A 66 -5.86 -48.62 15.43
CA PRO A 66 -6.18 -47.87 14.21
C PRO A 66 -7.64 -47.40 14.22
N GLY A 67 -7.93 -46.26 13.58
CA GLY A 67 -9.25 -45.62 13.62
C GLY A 67 -10.41 -46.36 12.91
N PRO A 68 -11.61 -45.73 12.83
CA PRO A 68 -12.96 -46.31 12.67
C PRO A 68 -13.25 -47.14 11.39
N ASN A 69 -12.23 -47.48 10.60
CA ASN A 69 -12.31 -48.21 9.34
C ASN A 69 -11.22 -49.28 9.20
N ALA A 70 -10.52 -49.64 10.28
CA ALA A 70 -9.47 -50.64 10.29
C ALA A 70 -9.76 -51.72 11.35
N PRO A 71 -9.36 -53.00 11.15
CA PRO A 71 -9.50 -54.01 12.20
C PRO A 71 -8.75 -53.56 13.45
N GLY A 72 -9.35 -53.62 14.65
CA GLY A 72 -8.74 -53.15 15.90
C GLY A 72 -7.35 -53.72 16.25
N SER A 73 -6.92 -54.81 15.59
CA SER A 73 -5.56 -55.37 15.71
C SER A 73 -4.53 -54.81 14.71
N ALA A 74 -4.93 -53.95 13.77
CA ALA A 74 -4.06 -53.47 12.70
C ALA A 74 -3.23 -52.26 13.15
N ALA A 75 -1.96 -52.47 13.52
CA ALA A 75 -1.06 -51.45 14.04
C ALA A 75 -1.37 -50.94 15.47
N ALA A 76 -2.18 -51.68 16.22
CA ALA A 76 -2.37 -51.44 17.65
C ALA A 76 -1.09 -51.69 18.46
N LEU A 77 -0.96 -51.01 19.58
CA LEU A 77 0.07 -51.32 20.58
C LEU A 77 -0.14 -52.74 21.12
N PRO A 78 0.92 -53.49 21.45
CA PRO A 78 0.77 -54.75 22.17
C PRO A 78 0.05 -54.55 23.52
N ALA A 79 -0.62 -55.60 24.01
CA ALA A 79 -1.19 -55.57 25.36
C ALA A 79 -0.09 -55.29 26.42
N GLY A 80 -0.29 -54.30 27.28
CA GLY A 80 0.71 -53.94 28.29
C GLY A 80 0.46 -52.61 28.99
N ASN A 81 1.36 -52.30 29.94
CA ASN A 81 1.39 -51.02 30.63
C ASN A 81 2.26 -50.02 29.87
N TYR A 82 1.76 -48.80 29.74
CA TYR A 82 2.36 -47.71 29.00
C TYR A 82 2.32 -46.41 29.78
N TYR A 83 3.34 -45.57 29.59
CA TYR A 83 3.27 -44.17 29.98
C TYR A 83 3.01 -43.31 28.75
N PHE A 84 2.30 -42.19 28.92
CA PHE A 84 2.21 -41.14 27.91
C PHE A 84 2.83 -39.82 28.38
N GLN A 85 3.05 -38.88 27.45
CA GLN A 85 3.32 -37.48 27.78
C GLN A 85 3.03 -36.56 26.59
N VAL A 86 2.87 -35.28 26.88
CA VAL A 86 2.79 -34.21 25.89
C VAL A 86 4.03 -33.33 25.98
N THR A 87 4.64 -33.04 24.83
CA THR A 87 5.76 -32.10 24.69
C THR A 87 5.50 -31.13 23.55
N ASN A 88 6.37 -30.13 23.41
CA ASN A 88 6.49 -29.41 22.13
C ASN A 88 7.07 -30.34 21.02
N PRO A 89 7.04 -29.94 19.73
CA PRO A 89 7.47 -30.80 18.64
C PRO A 89 8.95 -31.17 18.68
N SER A 90 9.80 -30.33 19.26
CA SER A 90 11.25 -30.61 19.42
C SER A 90 11.52 -31.65 20.52
N GLY A 91 10.56 -31.88 21.43
CA GLY A 91 10.74 -32.73 22.60
C GLY A 91 11.54 -32.06 23.73
N ARG A 92 11.83 -30.75 23.63
CA ARG A 92 12.63 -30.02 24.64
C ARG A 92 11.80 -29.47 25.80
N CYS A 93 10.52 -29.17 25.57
CA CYS A 93 9.61 -28.70 26.61
C CYS A 93 8.63 -29.82 26.99
N LEU A 94 8.66 -30.27 28.24
CA LEU A 94 7.58 -31.06 28.83
C LEU A 94 6.35 -30.17 29.03
N LEU A 95 5.19 -30.61 28.55
CA LEU A 95 3.92 -29.87 28.65
C LEU A 95 2.89 -30.58 29.54
N SER A 96 3.01 -31.89 29.80
CA SER A 96 2.16 -32.59 30.77
C SER A 96 2.23 -31.93 32.15
N SER A 97 1.06 -31.54 32.68
CA SER A 97 0.91 -30.63 33.82
C SER A 97 -0.18 -31.14 34.75
N ILE A 98 -0.08 -30.86 36.06
CA ILE A 98 -1.21 -31.05 36.99
C ILE A 98 -2.22 -29.89 36.95
N GLU A 99 -1.86 -28.78 36.29
CA GLU A 99 -2.69 -27.57 36.17
C GLU A 99 -3.29 -27.47 34.77
N ASP A 100 -4.58 -27.16 34.74
CA ASP A 100 -5.50 -27.02 33.61
C ASP A 100 -5.09 -25.97 32.56
N ASP A 101 -4.42 -24.90 33.02
CA ASP A 101 -3.97 -23.78 32.20
C ASP A 101 -2.72 -23.12 32.81
N ALA A 102 -1.67 -23.90 33.02
CA ALA A 102 -0.34 -23.31 33.21
C ALA A 102 0.04 -22.58 31.90
N GLY A 103 -0.45 -21.34 31.73
CA GLY A 103 -0.10 -20.45 30.65
C GLY A 103 1.41 -20.41 30.59
N VAL A 104 1.99 -20.96 29.52
CA VAL A 104 3.42 -21.26 29.45
C VAL A 104 4.18 -20.03 29.90
N ASN A 105 4.92 -20.19 30.99
CA ASN A 105 5.89 -19.29 31.60
C ASN A 105 6.70 -18.42 30.66
N GLY A 106 6.11 -17.46 29.95
CA GLY A 106 6.87 -16.68 28.97
C GLY A 106 7.74 -17.53 28.05
N GLY A 107 7.24 -18.69 27.63
CA GLY A 107 8.01 -19.63 26.83
C GLY A 107 9.13 -20.43 27.53
N SER A 108 9.34 -20.39 28.84
CA SER A 108 10.41 -21.21 29.43
C SER A 108 10.05 -22.71 29.49
N CYS A 109 10.77 -23.57 28.76
CA CYS A 109 10.78 -25.02 29.03
C CYS A 109 11.11 -25.27 30.51
N TYR A 110 10.57 -26.31 31.14
CA TYR A 110 10.91 -26.66 32.54
C TYR A 110 12.44 -26.73 32.78
N GLU A 111 13.22 -27.18 31.79
CA GLU A 111 14.69 -27.22 31.85
C GLU A 111 15.37 -25.85 31.98
N THR A 112 14.75 -24.75 31.50
CA THR A 112 15.35 -23.40 31.59
C THR A 112 15.08 -22.69 32.93
N VAL A 113 14.14 -23.19 33.75
CA VAL A 113 13.76 -22.58 35.05
C VAL A 113 14.19 -23.39 36.28
N LYS A 114 14.74 -24.61 36.11
CA LYS A 114 15.19 -25.46 37.22
C LYS A 114 16.29 -24.76 38.06
N GLY A 115 15.94 -24.36 39.29
CA GLY A 115 16.87 -23.85 40.30
C GLY A 115 17.34 -22.39 40.16
N LYS A 116 16.85 -21.62 39.19
CA LYS A 116 17.26 -20.21 38.99
C LYS A 116 16.24 -19.16 39.43
N GLY A 117 15.03 -19.58 39.80
CA GLY A 117 13.89 -18.66 39.92
C GLY A 117 13.54 -18.14 38.53
N GLY A 118 12.38 -18.55 38.01
CA GLY A 118 11.87 -17.97 36.76
C GLY A 118 11.70 -16.45 36.87
N PRO A 119 11.34 -15.77 35.76
CA PRO A 119 10.89 -14.38 35.81
C PRO A 119 9.89 -14.19 36.96
N LYS A 120 9.93 -13.06 37.67
CA LYS A 120 9.11 -12.84 38.87
C LYS A 120 7.58 -12.93 38.66
N ASN A 121 7.13 -13.05 37.42
CA ASN A 121 5.73 -13.16 37.02
C ASN A 121 5.37 -14.55 36.40
N ALA A 122 6.32 -15.49 36.35
CA ALA A 122 6.06 -16.85 35.90
C ALA A 122 5.23 -17.61 36.94
N VAL A 123 4.06 -18.14 36.56
CA VAL A 123 3.28 -19.05 37.40
C VAL A 123 4.05 -20.37 37.51
N VAL A 124 4.13 -20.97 38.71
CA VAL A 124 4.91 -22.20 38.88
C VAL A 124 4.34 -23.30 37.96
N PHE A 125 5.14 -23.77 36.98
CA PHE A 125 4.77 -24.94 36.17
C PHE A 125 4.96 -26.19 37.03
N ASN A 126 3.86 -26.85 37.34
CA ASN A 126 3.85 -28.09 38.08
C ASN A 126 3.70 -29.25 37.09
N ALA A 127 4.83 -29.84 36.71
CA ALA A 127 4.86 -30.98 35.80
C ALA A 127 4.07 -32.16 36.39
N GLU A 128 3.35 -32.89 35.54
CA GLU A 128 2.60 -34.04 35.98
C GLU A 128 3.50 -35.23 36.35
N PRO A 129 3.29 -35.86 37.53
CA PRO A 129 3.97 -37.09 37.90
C PRO A 129 3.77 -38.21 36.89
N LEU A 130 4.80 -39.05 36.70
CA LEU A 130 4.73 -40.22 35.82
C LEU A 130 3.64 -41.19 36.27
N GLU A 131 3.35 -41.29 37.58
CA GLU A 131 2.31 -42.19 38.09
C GLU A 131 0.92 -41.89 37.52
N CYS A 132 0.59 -40.62 37.27
CA CYS A 132 -0.69 -40.23 36.67
C CYS A 132 -0.75 -40.48 35.17
N ARG A 133 0.39 -40.73 34.53
CA ARG A 133 0.50 -40.97 33.08
C ARG A 133 0.55 -42.45 32.71
N LEU A 134 0.40 -43.34 33.69
CA LEU A 134 0.43 -44.79 33.52
C LEU A 134 -0.97 -45.34 33.20
N PHE A 135 -1.08 -46.05 32.09
CA PHE A 135 -2.30 -46.73 31.67
C PHE A 135 -2.00 -48.14 31.16
N TYR A 136 -3.03 -48.99 31.18
CA TYR A 136 -3.00 -50.32 30.56
C TYR A 136 -3.78 -50.28 29.24
N PHE A 137 -3.19 -50.90 28.22
CA PHE A 137 -3.85 -51.20 26.96
C PHE A 137 -3.96 -52.72 26.82
N ASP A 138 -5.13 -53.23 26.46
CA ASP A 138 -5.35 -54.69 26.34
C ASP A 138 -4.93 -55.29 24.99
N GLY A 139 -4.49 -54.44 24.06
CA GLY A 139 -4.05 -54.82 22.73
C GLY A 139 -5.14 -54.83 21.67
N GLU A 140 -6.39 -54.50 22.04
CA GLU A 140 -7.54 -54.35 21.15
C GLU A 140 -8.14 -52.94 21.34
N ASP A 141 -9.14 -52.79 22.21
CA ASP A 141 -9.96 -51.59 22.36
C ASP A 141 -10.12 -51.11 23.82
N GLY A 142 -9.50 -51.82 24.78
CA GLY A 142 -9.58 -51.51 26.20
C GLY A 142 -8.42 -50.65 26.69
N VAL A 143 -8.73 -49.44 27.18
CA VAL A 143 -7.81 -48.52 27.85
C VAL A 143 -8.24 -48.31 29.30
N PHE A 144 -7.30 -48.44 30.25
CA PHE A 144 -7.58 -48.27 31.68
C PHE A 144 -6.50 -47.44 32.38
N PRO A 145 -6.84 -46.32 33.06
CA PRO A 145 -5.89 -45.64 33.93
C PRO A 145 -5.51 -46.55 35.10
N ILE A 146 -4.22 -46.68 35.41
CA ILE A 146 -3.75 -47.59 36.46
C ILE A 146 -3.83 -46.94 37.85
N ASN A 147 -3.53 -45.65 37.94
CA ASN A 147 -3.44 -44.92 39.20
C ASN A 147 -4.49 -43.82 39.27
N ALA A 148 -5.35 -43.86 40.28
CA ALA A 148 -6.29 -42.78 40.58
C ALA A 148 -5.64 -41.64 41.40
N THR A 149 -4.46 -41.88 41.98
CA THR A 149 -3.75 -40.93 42.84
C THR A 149 -2.25 -41.07 42.69
N TYR A 150 -1.50 -39.99 42.89
CA TYR A 150 -0.05 -39.99 43.05
C TYR A 150 0.36 -39.57 44.46
N SER A 151 1.59 -39.89 44.85
CA SER A 151 2.15 -39.50 46.14
C SER A 151 3.24 -38.46 45.96
N VAL A 152 3.11 -37.31 46.61
CA VAL A 152 4.12 -36.24 46.61
C VAL A 152 4.68 -36.04 48.01
N THR A 153 6.00 -35.91 48.14
CA THR A 153 6.64 -35.56 49.40
C THR A 153 7.08 -34.11 49.38
N HIS A 154 6.44 -33.27 50.18
CA HIS A 154 6.76 -31.85 50.28
C HIS A 154 7.04 -31.42 51.73
N LYS A 155 7.59 -30.22 51.91
CA LYS A 155 7.98 -29.72 53.24
C LYS A 155 6.89 -28.82 53.80
N VAL A 156 6.12 -29.31 54.76
CA VAL A 156 5.10 -28.53 55.48
C VAL A 156 5.66 -28.13 56.84
N LYS A 157 5.78 -26.82 57.10
CA LYS A 157 6.26 -26.27 58.39
C LYS A 157 7.57 -26.88 58.90
N GLY A 158 8.49 -27.23 57.98
CA GLY A 158 9.81 -27.77 58.33
C GLY A 158 9.92 -29.30 58.35
N GLN A 159 8.81 -30.03 58.29
CA GLN A 159 8.76 -31.48 58.28
C GLN A 159 8.39 -32.00 56.88
N MET A 160 9.05 -33.07 56.43
CA MET A 160 8.68 -33.75 55.17
C MET A 160 7.39 -34.53 55.41
N VAL A 161 6.36 -34.21 54.64
CA VAL A 161 5.06 -34.87 54.67
C VAL A 161 4.80 -35.44 53.29
N THR A 162 4.36 -36.70 53.24
CA THR A 162 3.89 -37.35 52.02
C THR A 162 2.38 -37.21 51.96
N GLU A 163 1.88 -36.58 50.91
CA GLU A 163 0.46 -36.39 50.62
C GLU A 163 0.07 -37.19 49.37
N SER A 164 -1.15 -37.72 49.35
CA SER A 164 -1.72 -38.42 48.20
C SER A 164 -2.73 -37.51 47.52
N LEU A 165 -2.52 -37.23 46.23
CA LEU A 165 -3.30 -36.30 45.43
C LEU A 165 -3.92 -37.03 44.23
N PRO A 166 -5.10 -36.61 43.73
CA PRO A 166 -5.78 -37.27 42.62
C PRO A 166 -5.03 -37.08 41.30
N CYS A 167 -5.09 -38.09 40.43
CA CYS A 167 -4.78 -37.94 39.01
C CYS A 167 -6.05 -37.49 38.26
N THR A 168 -5.91 -36.68 37.22
CA THR A 168 -7.03 -35.93 36.61
C THR A 168 -7.44 -36.44 35.22
N HIS A 169 -6.66 -37.32 34.59
CA HIS A 169 -7.02 -37.91 33.31
C HIS A 169 -8.25 -38.80 33.44
N ILE A 170 -9.19 -38.62 32.52
CA ILE A 170 -10.42 -39.40 32.44
C ILE A 170 -10.46 -40.22 31.14
N LEU A 171 -11.39 -41.16 31.07
CA LEU A 171 -11.66 -41.93 29.86
C LEU A 171 -12.59 -41.17 28.90
N GLY A 172 -12.54 -41.53 27.61
CA GLY A 172 -13.44 -40.97 26.60
C GLY A 172 -14.91 -41.22 26.95
N SER A 173 -15.22 -42.44 27.42
CA SER A 173 -16.55 -42.80 27.93
C SER A 173 -17.01 -41.92 29.10
N GLU A 174 -16.08 -41.53 29.98
CA GLU A 174 -16.35 -40.65 31.12
C GLU A 174 -16.58 -39.20 30.69
N TYR A 175 -15.85 -38.71 29.68
CA TYR A 175 -16.03 -37.36 29.14
C TYR A 175 -17.39 -37.20 28.43
N LEU A 176 -17.85 -38.23 27.73
CA LEU A 176 -19.11 -38.22 26.97
C LEU A 176 -20.35 -38.53 27.84
N ASP A 177 -20.17 -38.96 29.09
CA ASP A 177 -21.24 -39.46 29.97
C ASP A 177 -22.07 -40.60 29.33
N SER A 178 -21.44 -41.38 28.43
CA SER A 178 -22.11 -42.41 27.62
C SER A 178 -21.08 -43.39 26.99
N PRO A 179 -21.00 -44.65 27.45
CA PRO A 179 -20.13 -45.66 26.86
C PRO A 179 -20.56 -46.12 25.46
N ASP A 180 -21.85 -45.93 25.12
CA ASP A 180 -22.45 -46.36 23.85
C ASP A 180 -22.11 -45.42 22.68
N ASP A 181 -21.53 -44.25 22.96
CA ASP A 181 -21.14 -43.23 21.97
C ASP A 181 -19.66 -43.34 21.53
N LEU A 182 -18.96 -44.39 21.95
CA LEU A 182 -17.59 -44.69 21.52
C LEU A 182 -17.58 -45.46 20.19
N ALA A 183 -16.71 -45.06 19.27
CA ALA A 183 -16.66 -45.64 17.93
C ALA A 183 -16.02 -47.05 17.91
N GLU A 184 -14.84 -47.25 18.52
CA GLU A 184 -14.06 -48.50 18.45
C GLU A 184 -13.14 -48.74 19.68
N GLY A 185 -13.63 -48.47 20.89
CA GLY A 185 -12.85 -48.63 22.13
C GLY A 185 -12.79 -47.39 22.99
N ASP A 186 -12.34 -47.54 24.24
CA ASP A 186 -12.19 -46.40 25.14
C ASP A 186 -10.85 -45.68 24.88
N THR A 187 -10.82 -44.38 25.12
CA THR A 187 -9.65 -43.53 24.89
C THR A 187 -9.21 -42.88 26.21
N ILE A 188 -7.93 -42.49 26.34
CA ILE A 188 -7.45 -41.78 27.53
C ILE A 188 -7.18 -40.32 27.23
N GLN A 189 -7.70 -39.43 28.08
CA GLN A 189 -7.48 -37.99 27.94
C GLN A 189 -5.99 -37.67 28.13
N LEU A 190 -5.46 -36.71 27.36
CA LEU A 190 -4.09 -36.19 27.56
C LEU A 190 -4.03 -34.96 28.47
N TYR A 191 -5.19 -34.38 28.78
CA TYR A 191 -5.37 -33.18 29.60
C TYR A 191 -5.28 -33.51 31.10
N PRO A 192 -4.49 -32.77 31.90
CA PRO A 192 -4.00 -31.41 31.63
C PRO A 192 -2.63 -31.36 30.94
N PHE A 193 -2.49 -30.40 30.03
CA PHE A 193 -1.19 -30.01 29.48
C PHE A 193 -1.13 -28.50 29.20
N ALA A 194 0.07 -27.94 29.39
CA ALA A 194 0.35 -26.53 29.13
C ALA A 194 0.36 -26.22 27.63
N ASN A 195 0.20 -24.94 27.30
CA ASN A 195 0.25 -24.50 25.90
C ASN A 195 1.63 -24.80 25.28
N THR A 196 1.67 -25.13 23.99
CA THR A 196 2.93 -25.29 23.28
C THR A 196 3.55 -23.92 23.05
N PRO A 197 4.85 -23.74 23.31
CA PRO A 197 5.52 -22.49 22.96
C PRO A 197 5.81 -22.36 21.46
N ASN A 198 5.59 -23.43 20.69
CA ASN A 198 5.76 -23.43 19.24
C ASN A 198 4.71 -22.49 18.59
N SER A 199 5.16 -21.53 17.80
CA SER A 199 4.33 -20.54 17.09
C SER A 199 3.29 -21.16 16.15
N GLY A 200 3.57 -22.35 15.61
CA GLY A 200 2.65 -23.11 14.78
C GLY A 200 1.52 -23.80 15.54
N GLY A 201 1.49 -23.71 16.88
CA GLY A 201 0.48 -24.32 17.76
C GLY A 201 0.52 -25.84 17.77
N VAL A 202 1.67 -26.43 17.39
CA VAL A 202 1.86 -27.89 17.30
C VAL A 202 2.32 -28.46 18.63
N TYR A 203 1.71 -29.58 19.02
CA TYR A 203 2.07 -30.41 20.16
C TYR A 203 2.57 -31.77 19.68
N LYS A 204 3.25 -32.51 20.55
CA LYS A 204 3.65 -33.90 20.30
C LYS A 204 3.26 -34.78 21.48
N ALA A 205 2.44 -35.79 21.22
CA ALA A 205 2.13 -36.87 22.14
C ALA A 205 3.21 -37.96 22.02
N TRP A 206 3.56 -38.58 23.15
CA TRP A 206 4.50 -39.70 23.21
C TRP A 206 3.90 -40.85 24.01
N VAL A 207 4.21 -42.08 23.63
CA VAL A 207 3.90 -43.30 24.39
C VAL A 207 5.13 -44.21 24.45
N ALA A 208 5.42 -44.77 25.61
CA ALA A 208 6.50 -45.73 25.82
C ALA A 208 6.07 -46.85 26.77
N THR A 209 6.64 -48.05 26.63
CA THR A 209 6.36 -49.16 27.54
C THR A 209 6.81 -48.83 28.96
N GLU A 210 6.07 -49.34 29.95
CA GLU A 210 6.39 -49.15 31.37
C GLU A 210 7.86 -49.48 31.69
N MET A 211 8.35 -50.61 31.17
CA MET A 211 9.74 -51.03 31.36
C MET A 211 10.74 -50.02 30.79
N SER A 212 10.50 -49.48 29.58
CA SER A 212 11.41 -48.50 28.98
C SER A 212 11.52 -47.23 29.81
N VAL A 213 10.42 -46.77 30.41
CA VAL A 213 10.40 -45.56 31.24
C VAL A 213 11.04 -45.83 32.60
N ILE A 214 10.74 -46.97 33.23
CA ILE A 214 11.39 -47.39 34.49
C ILE A 214 12.92 -47.43 34.31
N ASP A 215 13.40 -48.02 33.22
CA ASP A 215 14.83 -48.12 32.96
C ASP A 215 15.47 -46.76 32.65
N ALA A 216 14.79 -45.90 31.89
CA ALA A 216 15.23 -44.52 31.64
C ALA A 216 15.28 -43.69 32.93
N CYS A 217 14.41 -43.99 33.89
CA CYS A 217 14.32 -43.34 35.20
C CYS A 217 15.10 -44.07 36.31
N SER A 218 15.92 -45.08 35.99
CA SER A 218 16.66 -45.88 36.98
C SER A 218 17.63 -45.07 37.85
N ASN A 219 18.06 -43.90 37.38
CA ASN A 219 18.93 -42.97 38.11
C ASN A 219 18.18 -41.80 38.75
N ALA A 220 16.85 -41.73 38.57
CA ALA A 220 16.02 -40.69 39.17
C ALA A 220 15.92 -40.90 40.69
N PRO A 221 15.93 -39.84 41.52
CA PRO A 221 16.00 -39.94 42.98
C PRO A 221 14.94 -40.84 43.63
N ASN A 222 13.74 -40.88 43.04
CA ASN A 222 12.62 -41.70 43.54
C ASN A 222 12.19 -42.80 42.55
N GLY A 223 12.93 -43.00 41.45
CA GLY A 223 12.45 -43.81 40.32
C GLY A 223 11.17 -43.23 39.72
N VAL A 224 10.36 -44.03 39.02
CA VAL A 224 9.04 -43.59 38.47
C VAL A 224 7.95 -43.43 39.54
N HIS A 225 8.30 -43.58 40.83
CA HIS A 225 7.39 -43.51 41.96
C HIS A 225 7.73 -42.32 42.87
N GLY A 226 6.79 -41.85 43.68
CA GLY A 226 7.00 -40.76 44.62
C GLY A 226 7.05 -39.37 43.98
N GLY A 227 6.30 -39.15 42.89
CA GLY A 227 6.11 -37.84 42.28
C GLY A 227 7.20 -37.42 41.29
N GLU A 228 7.93 -38.37 40.70
CA GLU A 228 8.89 -38.09 39.63
C GLU A 228 8.15 -37.70 38.35
N THR A 229 8.58 -36.63 37.71
CA THR A 229 7.92 -36.02 36.54
C THR A 229 8.62 -36.37 35.22
N GLY A 230 9.71 -37.14 35.28
CA GLY A 230 10.51 -37.54 34.13
C GLY A 230 11.75 -36.68 33.89
N GLU A 231 11.83 -35.51 34.54
CA GLU A 231 12.92 -34.54 34.45
C GLU A 231 14.30 -35.09 34.83
N ASN A 232 14.36 -36.12 35.67
CA ASN A 232 15.62 -36.74 36.08
C ASN A 232 15.90 -38.04 35.31
N CYS A 233 15.08 -38.35 34.31
CA CYS A 233 15.17 -39.56 33.50
C CYS A 233 15.90 -39.31 32.18
N GLN A 234 16.43 -40.38 31.58
CA GLN A 234 17.10 -40.31 30.29
C GLN A 234 16.12 -40.09 29.13
N GLY A 235 16.62 -39.57 28.00
CA GLY A 235 15.81 -39.34 26.81
C GLY A 235 14.98 -38.06 26.89
N VAL A 236 13.75 -38.13 26.39
CA VAL A 236 12.77 -37.05 26.43
C VAL A 236 11.89 -37.27 27.66
N PHE A 237 12.38 -36.87 28.83
CA PHE A 237 11.70 -37.02 30.12
C PHE A 237 11.31 -38.48 30.47
N GLY A 238 12.20 -39.43 30.19
CA GLY A 238 11.95 -40.87 30.37
C GLY A 238 11.51 -41.61 29.10
N PHE A 239 11.20 -40.87 28.03
CA PHE A 239 10.80 -41.44 26.74
C PHE A 239 12.01 -41.50 25.80
N ILE A 240 12.50 -42.71 25.54
CA ILE A 240 13.63 -42.93 24.64
C ILE A 240 13.11 -43.01 23.20
N PRO A 241 13.46 -42.09 22.27
CA PRO A 241 12.78 -41.98 20.97
C PRO A 241 12.70 -43.27 20.14
N ARG A 242 13.71 -44.15 20.22
CA ARG A 242 13.72 -45.44 19.50
C ARG A 242 12.80 -46.52 20.12
N TYR A 243 12.32 -46.32 21.34
CA TYR A 243 11.46 -47.21 22.12
C TYR A 243 10.09 -46.59 22.39
N SER A 244 9.80 -45.43 21.79
CA SER A 244 8.57 -44.69 21.95
C SER A 244 7.84 -44.57 20.61
N LYS A 245 6.53 -44.36 20.68
CA LYS A 245 5.71 -43.89 19.58
C LYS A 245 5.32 -42.45 19.82
N THR A 246 5.09 -41.72 18.73
CA THR A 246 4.77 -40.30 18.79
C THR A 246 3.71 -39.95 17.76
N ASP A 247 2.88 -38.97 18.09
CA ASP A 247 1.95 -38.33 17.16
C ASP A 247 1.98 -36.81 17.37
N ASN A 248 1.70 -36.01 16.33
CA ASN A 248 1.67 -34.55 16.41
C ASN A 248 0.25 -34.03 16.25
N PHE A 249 -0.13 -32.99 17.00
CA PHE A 249 -1.48 -32.46 16.96
C PHE A 249 -1.58 -30.94 17.18
N LYS A 250 -2.77 -30.36 16.94
CA LYS A 250 -3.10 -28.95 17.17
C LYS A 250 -4.47 -28.80 17.82
N VAL A 251 -4.61 -27.80 18.69
CA VAL A 251 -5.89 -27.43 19.34
C VAL A 251 -6.32 -26.04 18.83
N LYS A 252 -7.62 -25.82 18.61
CA LYS A 252 -8.19 -24.50 18.28
C LYS A 252 -7.94 -23.57 19.46
N LEU A 253 -7.38 -22.42 19.12
CA LEU A 253 -7.07 -21.37 20.07
C LEU A 253 -8.37 -20.61 20.35
N GLY A 254 -9.24 -21.16 21.20
CA GLY A 254 -10.25 -20.35 21.90
C GLY A 254 -9.56 -19.32 22.81
N ASP A 255 -10.27 -18.23 23.13
CA ASP A 255 -9.82 -17.03 23.86
C ASP A 255 -8.59 -17.27 24.75
N ARG A 256 -7.41 -17.01 24.17
CA ARG A 256 -6.12 -17.13 24.86
C ARG A 256 -6.08 -16.06 25.95
N GLU A 257 -5.86 -16.43 27.20
CA GLU A 257 -5.18 -15.53 28.13
C GLU A 257 -3.77 -15.31 27.57
N VAL A 258 -3.55 -14.11 27.05
CA VAL A 258 -2.31 -13.66 26.41
C VAL A 258 -1.15 -13.91 27.38
N PRO A 259 -0.16 -14.76 27.05
CA PRO A 259 0.93 -15.04 27.97
C PRO A 259 1.81 -13.81 28.15
N GLU A 260 2.09 -13.49 29.41
CA GLU A 260 2.71 -12.24 29.85
C GLU A 260 4.23 -12.12 29.60
N THR A 261 4.91 -12.96 28.80
CA THR A 261 6.39 -12.84 28.73
C THR A 261 7.07 -13.17 27.37
N TYR A 262 7.51 -12.06 26.72
CA TYR A 262 8.59 -11.74 25.74
C TYR A 262 8.62 -12.31 24.29
N ASP A 263 8.79 -11.44 23.27
CA ASP A 263 10.06 -11.24 22.52
C ASP A 263 10.08 -10.03 21.55
N ILE A 264 9.05 -9.78 20.73
CA ILE A 264 9.01 -8.61 19.81
C ILE A 264 7.60 -8.00 19.77
N ALA A 265 7.49 -6.68 19.94
CA ALA A 265 6.28 -5.90 19.67
C ALA A 265 6.36 -5.24 18.30
N LEU A 266 5.30 -5.36 17.49
CA LEU A 266 5.13 -4.61 16.25
C LEU A 266 4.10 -3.49 16.46
N ARG A 267 4.46 -2.28 16.04
CA ARG A 267 3.60 -1.09 16.03
C ARG A 267 3.57 -0.49 14.65
N SER A 268 2.41 -0.03 14.20
CA SER A 268 2.30 0.86 13.05
C SER A 268 1.81 2.21 13.53
N PHE A 269 2.36 3.29 13.00
CA PHE A 269 1.91 4.64 13.29
C PHE A 269 1.94 5.50 12.03
N HIS A 270 1.06 6.50 12.01
CA HIS A 270 1.01 7.53 11.00
C HIS A 270 2.04 8.59 11.36
N ASP A 271 3.12 8.63 10.59
CA ASP A 271 4.22 9.57 10.74
C ASP A 271 3.88 10.84 9.94
N LYS A 272 3.29 11.83 10.61
CA LYS A 272 2.83 13.06 9.95
C LYS A 272 3.98 14.00 9.63
N ASN A 273 5.08 13.88 10.36
CA ASN A 273 6.18 14.84 10.34
C ASN A 273 7.47 14.26 9.73
N LEU A 274 7.43 13.02 9.23
CA LEU A 274 8.53 12.34 8.53
C LEU A 274 9.80 12.20 9.37
N ASN A 275 9.69 12.24 10.70
CA ASN A 275 10.84 12.11 11.57
C ASN A 275 11.06 10.67 12.05
N CYS A 276 10.14 9.76 11.69
CA CYS A 276 10.13 8.35 12.07
C CYS A 276 10.27 8.08 13.57
N GLN A 277 9.77 9.00 14.36
CA GLN A 277 9.51 8.83 15.78
C GLN A 277 8.01 8.89 15.96
N TYR A 278 7.49 8.02 16.82
CA TYR A 278 6.09 8.14 17.20
C TYR A 278 5.98 9.28 18.22
N ASP A 279 5.53 10.45 17.74
CA ASP A 279 5.37 11.66 18.55
C ASP A 279 3.88 12.02 18.71
N PRO A 280 3.16 11.39 19.67
CA PRO A 280 1.74 11.68 19.87
C PRO A 280 1.47 13.14 20.25
N ASP A 281 2.44 13.80 20.91
CA ASP A 281 2.36 15.23 21.23
C ASP A 281 2.48 16.15 20.00
N LEU A 282 3.05 15.65 18.91
CA LEU A 282 3.14 16.34 17.62
C LEU A 282 2.06 15.89 16.63
N GLY A 283 1.14 15.02 17.08
CA GLY A 283 -0.06 14.62 16.37
C GLY A 283 0.06 13.29 15.64
N ASP A 284 1.11 12.50 15.84
CA ASP A 284 1.18 11.14 15.30
C ASP A 284 0.17 10.23 15.99
N GLU A 285 -0.36 9.27 15.24
CA GLU A 285 -1.43 8.39 15.69
C GLU A 285 -1.07 6.93 15.36
N HIS A 286 -1.44 5.99 16.23
CA HIS A 286 -1.28 4.56 15.91
C HIS A 286 -2.24 4.14 14.78
N ILE A 287 -1.79 3.25 13.90
CA ILE A 287 -2.60 2.72 12.80
C ILE A 287 -3.22 1.38 13.23
N ALA A 288 -4.54 1.34 13.28
CA ALA A 288 -5.31 0.13 13.60
C ALA A 288 -5.58 -0.72 12.34
N ASN A 289 -5.95 -1.99 12.55
CA ASN A 289 -6.25 -2.97 11.48
C ASN A 289 -5.16 -3.12 10.40
N TRP A 290 -3.90 -2.84 10.75
CA TRP A 290 -2.73 -3.03 9.91
C TRP A 290 -2.23 -4.49 9.99
N ASP A 291 -1.98 -5.10 8.84
CA ASP A 291 -1.45 -6.46 8.74
C ASP A 291 0.08 -6.47 8.65
N PHE A 292 0.71 -7.28 9.48
CA PHE A 292 2.14 -7.59 9.44
C PHE A 292 2.34 -9.05 8.99
N GLY A 293 3.08 -9.24 7.91
CA GLY A 293 3.63 -10.54 7.56
C GLY A 293 4.99 -10.73 8.22
N VAL A 294 5.13 -11.78 9.02
CA VAL A 294 6.39 -12.14 9.68
C VAL A 294 6.87 -13.47 9.12
N THR A 295 8.10 -13.50 8.60
CA THR A 295 8.81 -14.71 8.22
C THR A 295 9.83 -14.98 9.30
N ASP A 296 9.74 -16.12 9.98
CA ASP A 296 10.72 -16.46 11.00
C ASP A 296 12.06 -16.90 10.37
N PRO A 297 13.17 -16.96 11.14
CA PRO A 297 14.48 -17.35 10.63
C PRO A 297 14.60 -18.79 10.11
N ILE A 298 13.52 -19.58 10.17
CA ILE A 298 13.44 -20.94 9.62
C ILE A 298 12.40 -21.03 8.49
N ASP A 299 12.07 -19.90 7.87
CA ASP A 299 11.19 -19.71 6.72
C ASP A 299 9.70 -20.02 6.95
N MET A 300 9.22 -20.08 8.19
CA MET A 300 7.78 -20.14 8.48
C MET A 300 7.14 -18.75 8.41
N ARG A 301 5.98 -18.68 7.75
CA ARG A 301 5.25 -17.42 7.52
C ARG A 301 4.03 -17.31 8.43
N ASN A 302 3.92 -16.19 9.13
CA ASN A 302 2.79 -15.83 9.98
C ASN A 302 2.22 -14.46 9.57
N ILE A 303 0.93 -14.26 9.78
CA ILE A 303 0.26 -12.96 9.58
C ILE A 303 -0.33 -12.53 10.91
N TYR A 304 -0.03 -11.30 11.32
CA TYR A 304 -0.57 -10.68 12.52
C TYR A 304 -1.30 -9.39 12.16
N ARG A 305 -2.44 -9.11 12.80
CA ARG A 305 -3.21 -7.88 12.58
C ARG A 305 -3.24 -7.02 13.84
N THR A 306 -3.01 -5.71 13.73
CA THR A 306 -3.13 -4.80 14.88
C THR A 306 -4.58 -4.70 15.31
N THR A 307 -4.83 -4.67 16.62
CA THR A 307 -6.20 -4.53 17.14
C THR A 307 -6.74 -3.11 16.96
N ALA A 308 -8.05 -2.94 17.11
CA ALA A 308 -8.72 -1.63 17.10
C ALA A 308 -8.44 -0.78 18.36
N ILE A 309 -7.59 -1.24 19.29
CA ILE A 309 -7.30 -0.58 20.56
C ILE A 309 -5.87 -0.01 20.50
N GLU A 310 -5.74 1.31 20.60
CA GLU A 310 -4.50 2.09 20.44
C GLU A 310 -3.34 1.65 21.36
N ALA A 311 -3.59 0.90 22.43
CA ALA A 311 -2.63 0.67 23.51
C ALA A 311 -1.87 -0.66 23.45
N LEU A 312 -2.27 -1.63 22.62
CA LEU A 312 -1.69 -2.98 22.66
C LEU A 312 -0.95 -3.32 21.35
N PRO A 313 0.40 -3.35 21.36
CA PRO A 313 1.16 -3.80 20.20
C PRO A 313 0.88 -5.27 19.91
N ILE A 314 1.05 -5.66 18.66
CA ILE A 314 1.11 -7.10 18.33
C ILE A 314 2.38 -7.64 18.95
N THR A 315 2.27 -8.66 19.79
CA THR A 315 3.42 -9.35 20.37
C THR A 315 3.52 -10.78 19.84
N PHE A 316 4.72 -11.21 19.48
CA PHE A 316 5.01 -12.63 19.23
C PHE A 316 6.32 -13.04 19.90
N SER A 317 6.45 -14.34 20.16
CA SER A 317 7.63 -14.93 20.80
C SER A 317 8.59 -15.49 19.75
N VAL A 318 9.89 -15.34 19.99
CA VAL A 318 11.02 -15.89 19.22
C VAL A 318 11.68 -17.07 19.96
N LEU A 319 10.93 -17.73 20.85
CA LEU A 319 11.44 -18.88 21.60
C LEU A 319 11.96 -19.99 20.67
N GLU A 320 13.09 -20.60 21.05
CA GLU A 320 13.89 -21.53 20.25
C GLU A 320 14.61 -20.90 19.03
N GLN A 321 14.37 -19.62 18.77
CA GLN A 321 14.99 -18.81 17.71
C GLN A 321 15.78 -17.64 18.29
N GLU A 322 16.06 -17.66 19.60
CA GLU A 322 16.75 -16.59 20.33
C GLU A 322 18.23 -16.49 19.96
N THR A 323 18.78 -17.47 19.27
CA THR A 323 20.16 -17.42 18.74
C THR A 323 20.21 -17.10 17.25
N GLN A 324 19.06 -16.93 16.60
CA GLN A 324 18.96 -16.62 15.18
C GLN A 324 19.01 -15.11 14.94
N SER A 325 19.56 -14.70 13.80
CA SER A 325 19.59 -13.29 13.41
C SER A 325 18.23 -12.90 12.83
N TRP A 326 17.53 -11.98 13.50
CA TRP A 326 16.32 -11.33 12.98
C TRP A 326 16.71 -10.04 12.25
N SER A 327 16.11 -9.79 11.09
CA SER A 327 16.26 -8.53 10.35
C SER A 327 14.90 -7.93 10.03
N VAL A 328 14.86 -6.67 9.60
CA VAL A 328 13.63 -6.00 9.16
C VAL A 328 12.95 -6.76 8.00
N ASP A 329 13.72 -7.42 7.13
CA ASP A 329 13.19 -8.26 6.03
C ASP A 329 12.36 -9.46 6.52
N HIS A 330 12.60 -9.91 7.76
CA HIS A 330 11.81 -10.97 8.41
C HIS A 330 10.50 -10.43 9.00
N LEU A 331 10.37 -9.12 9.17
CA LEU A 331 9.22 -8.46 9.81
C LEU A 331 8.32 -7.74 8.80
N MET A 332 8.63 -7.82 7.51
CA MET A 332 7.93 -7.10 6.45
C MET A 332 7.70 -7.99 5.23
N TRP A 333 6.43 -8.27 4.96
CA TRP A 333 6.05 -8.98 3.74
C TRP A 333 5.60 -8.00 2.67
N PHE A 334 6.45 -7.83 1.65
CA PHE A 334 6.08 -7.20 0.40
C PHE A 334 5.25 -8.17 -0.46
N ALA A 335 4.00 -7.80 -0.71
CA ALA A 335 3.08 -8.54 -1.56
C ALA A 335 3.54 -8.74 -3.02
N ALA A 336 4.40 -7.85 -3.55
CA ALA A 336 4.78 -7.88 -4.96
C ALA A 336 5.99 -8.79 -5.29
N LEU A 337 7.01 -8.87 -4.44
CA LEU A 337 8.23 -9.62 -4.75
C LEU A 337 8.06 -11.15 -4.69
N ASN A 338 6.99 -11.65 -4.07
CA ASN A 338 6.75 -13.08 -3.86
C ASN A 338 5.34 -13.58 -4.28
N GLN A 339 4.61 -12.82 -5.10
CA GLN A 339 3.30 -13.21 -5.67
C GLN A 339 2.23 -13.57 -4.63
N VAL A 340 2.05 -12.77 -3.59
CA VAL A 340 0.91 -12.98 -2.69
C VAL A 340 0.11 -11.69 -2.57
N ASN A 341 -1.13 -11.76 -3.04
CA ASN A 341 -2.09 -10.66 -2.91
C ASN A 341 -2.39 -10.45 -1.42
N PRO A 342 -2.23 -9.22 -0.88
CA PRO A 342 -2.80 -8.88 0.41
C PRO A 342 -4.33 -8.99 0.28
N LEU A 343 -5.00 -9.42 1.34
CA LEU A 343 -6.46 -9.55 1.38
C LEU A 343 -7.19 -8.20 1.22
N ASN A 344 -6.45 -7.10 1.29
CA ASN A 344 -6.93 -5.73 1.18
C ASN A 344 -6.21 -5.04 0.01
N THR A 345 -6.78 -5.15 -1.19
CA THR A 345 -6.45 -4.28 -2.33
C THR A 345 -7.51 -3.17 -2.42
N PRO A 346 -7.13 -1.92 -2.74
CA PRO A 346 -5.94 -1.52 -3.50
C PRO A 346 -5.01 -0.61 -2.68
N PHE A 347 -4.16 -1.16 -1.81
CA PHE A 347 -3.11 -0.36 -1.17
C PHE A 347 -1.77 -0.54 -1.88
N THR A 348 -1.26 0.55 -2.47
CA THR A 348 0.17 0.72 -2.75
C THR A 348 0.85 1.06 -1.44
N HIS A 349 1.32 0.04 -0.72
CA HIS A 349 2.16 0.23 0.45
C HIS A 349 3.51 0.79 -0.01
N PHE A 350 3.76 2.05 0.32
CA PHE A 350 5.07 2.66 0.19
C PHE A 350 5.77 2.57 1.54
N THR A 351 6.63 1.57 1.72
CA THR A 351 7.68 1.60 2.74
C THR A 351 8.76 2.57 2.26
N THR A 352 8.44 3.85 2.28
CA THR A 352 9.23 4.89 1.60
C THR A 352 10.19 5.55 2.56
N PHE A 353 11.41 5.02 2.61
CA PHE A 353 12.71 5.73 2.72
C PHE A 353 13.86 4.80 3.12
N ALA A 354 13.58 3.58 3.63
CA ALA A 354 14.63 2.63 4.01
C ALA A 354 15.55 2.24 2.84
N ASP A 355 15.09 2.39 1.60
CA ASP A 355 15.89 2.18 0.39
C ASP A 355 16.78 3.37 0.00
N LEU A 356 16.49 4.56 0.53
CA LEU A 356 17.31 5.78 0.42
C LEU A 356 18.53 5.80 1.36
N ARG A 357 18.67 4.76 2.21
CA ARG A 357 19.66 4.55 3.29
C ARG A 357 21.09 5.03 3.03
N GLU A 358 21.58 4.99 1.79
CA GLU A 358 23.03 5.11 1.56
C GLU A 358 23.57 6.55 1.41
N PHE A 359 22.78 7.62 1.19
CA PHE A 359 23.39 8.87 0.66
C PHE A 359 22.87 10.24 1.13
N ALA A 360 22.20 10.34 2.28
CA ALA A 360 21.72 11.63 2.79
C ALA A 360 22.79 12.49 3.53
N ALA A 361 24.04 12.03 3.61
CA ALA A 361 25.09 12.71 4.35
C ALA A 361 25.83 13.75 3.50
N GLN A 362 25.22 14.95 3.33
CA GLN A 362 25.94 16.20 3.08
C GLN A 362 24.96 17.40 2.97
N HIS A 363 24.31 17.83 4.05
CA HIS A 363 23.84 19.23 4.16
C HIS A 363 23.85 19.67 5.62
N ASN A 364 24.41 20.85 5.85
CA ASN A 364 25.12 21.22 7.06
C ASN A 364 24.64 22.59 7.54
N ASP A 365 23.39 22.68 7.98
CA ASP A 365 22.79 23.96 8.36
C ASP A 365 22.37 23.93 9.85
N GLY A 366 23.14 24.65 10.66
CA GLY A 366 23.11 24.60 12.12
C GLY A 366 21.88 25.22 12.80
N LEU A 367 21.84 24.95 14.11
CA LEU A 367 20.87 25.34 15.15
C LEU A 367 19.49 24.65 15.15
N SER A 368 19.06 24.02 14.07
CA SER A 368 17.95 23.03 14.07
C SER A 368 18.42 21.60 14.45
N LEU A 369 19.68 21.49 14.87
CA LEU A 369 20.49 20.27 15.01
C LEU A 369 20.24 19.43 16.28
N ILE A 370 19.16 19.67 17.04
CA ILE A 370 18.95 18.91 18.30
C ILE A 370 17.82 17.88 18.20
N ASN A 371 16.91 18.00 17.22
CA ASN A 371 15.75 17.09 17.11
C ASN A 371 15.57 16.42 15.74
N PHE A 372 16.44 16.66 14.75
CA PHE A 372 16.46 15.91 13.50
C PHE A 372 17.75 15.08 13.44
N GLN A 373 17.71 13.87 13.97
CA GLN A 373 18.75 12.88 13.69
C GLN A 373 18.52 12.33 12.29
N SER A 374 19.26 12.91 11.34
CA SER A 374 19.50 12.39 10.00
C SER A 374 18.30 12.42 9.03
N PRO A 375 18.50 12.57 7.70
CA PRO A 375 17.41 12.55 6.70
C PRO A 375 16.88 11.12 6.43
N LEU A 376 17.01 10.27 7.45
CA LEU A 376 16.66 8.86 7.56
C LEU A 376 15.21 8.77 8.01
N ALA A 377 14.25 8.78 7.10
CA ALA A 377 12.88 8.49 7.48
C ALA A 377 12.68 6.97 7.67
N CYS A 378 13.28 6.43 8.75
CA CYS A 378 12.86 5.21 9.50
C CYS A 378 13.97 4.19 9.80
N ASP A 379 15.24 4.57 9.70
CA ASP A 379 16.33 3.75 10.24
C ASP A 379 16.93 4.49 11.45
N GLN A 380 16.62 4.01 12.65
CA GLN A 380 17.41 4.37 13.82
C GLN A 380 18.83 3.86 13.55
N PRO A 381 19.88 4.70 13.57
CA PRO A 381 21.23 4.19 13.43
C PRO A 381 21.48 3.17 14.53
N VAL A 382 21.71 1.91 14.13
CA VAL A 382 22.10 0.83 15.05
C VAL A 382 23.58 1.00 15.40
N ASP A 383 23.97 2.20 15.82
CA ASP A 383 25.25 2.43 16.50
C ASP A 383 25.00 2.19 17.99
N LEU A 384 25.25 0.95 18.39
CA LEU A 384 25.00 0.36 19.70
C LEU A 384 23.53 0.33 20.16
N ILE A 385 22.94 -0.87 20.10
CA ILE A 385 21.83 -1.26 20.98
C ILE A 385 22.34 -1.23 22.42
N THR A 386 22.26 -0.05 23.05
CA THR A 386 22.54 0.16 24.46
C THR A 386 21.22 0.45 25.15
N ARG A 387 20.85 -0.38 26.13
CA ARG A 387 20.19 0.15 27.32
C ARG A 387 21.10 1.27 27.81
N ASP A 388 20.56 2.46 28.06
CA ASP A 388 21.31 3.60 28.58
C ASP A 388 22.27 3.17 29.70
N SER A 389 23.55 3.04 29.32
CA SER A 389 24.74 3.28 30.12
C SER A 389 25.97 3.00 29.25
N GLY A 390 26.41 4.06 28.55
CA GLY A 390 27.72 4.29 27.89
C GLY A 390 28.72 3.15 27.58
N GLU A 391 29.22 3.24 26.34
CA GLU A 391 30.48 2.71 25.74
C GLU A 391 30.49 1.30 25.07
N GLU A 392 31.18 1.29 23.91
CA GLU A 392 31.49 0.26 22.88
C GLU A 392 32.12 -1.06 23.41
N THR A 393 32.09 -2.20 22.69
CA THR A 393 33.01 -2.53 21.56
C THR A 393 32.61 -3.71 20.65
N ASP A 394 33.27 -3.76 19.48
CA ASP A 394 33.51 -4.87 18.52
C ASP A 394 33.77 -6.27 19.14
N ASP A 395 32.95 -7.30 18.89
CA ASP A 395 33.39 -8.74 18.80
C ASP A 395 32.33 -9.88 18.65
N GLY A 396 31.03 -9.66 18.55
CA GLY A 396 30.11 -10.73 18.10
C GLY A 396 28.91 -11.03 19.01
N PHE A 397 27.75 -11.09 18.38
CA PHE A 397 26.44 -11.02 19.01
C PHE A 397 25.82 -12.41 19.24
N ILE A 398 25.37 -12.67 20.48
CA ILE A 398 24.55 -13.84 20.87
C ILE A 398 23.40 -13.32 21.78
N PRO A 399 22.13 -13.36 21.36
CA PRO A 399 21.03 -12.70 22.08
C PRO A 399 20.72 -13.28 23.48
N SER A 400 21.07 -14.55 23.73
CA SER A 400 20.79 -15.24 25.01
C SER A 400 21.62 -14.75 26.21
N LEU A 401 22.61 -13.87 26.01
CA LEU A 401 23.43 -13.29 27.09
C LEU A 401 22.91 -11.93 27.60
N TYR A 402 21.94 -11.30 26.92
CA TYR A 402 21.59 -9.89 27.13
C TYR A 402 20.09 -9.62 27.38
N ALA A 403 19.25 -10.65 27.45
CA ALA A 403 17.86 -10.53 27.92
C ALA A 403 17.78 -10.73 29.46
N GLN A 404 17.57 -9.65 30.20
CA GLN A 404 16.96 -9.73 31.54
C GLN A 404 15.53 -9.22 31.47
N ALA A 405 14.60 -10.02 31.98
CA ALA A 405 13.19 -9.66 32.14
C ALA A 405 13.04 -8.22 32.69
N ALA A 406 12.24 -7.40 32.02
CA ALA A 406 11.89 -6.08 32.52
C ALA A 406 11.21 -6.26 33.89
N GLN A 407 11.74 -5.61 34.94
CA GLN A 407 11.06 -5.56 36.22
C GLN A 407 9.86 -4.63 36.09
N GLY A 408 8.68 -5.20 35.83
CA GLY A 408 7.43 -4.46 35.89
C GLY A 408 7.27 -3.76 37.25
N LYS A 409 6.75 -2.53 37.24
CA LYS A 409 6.22 -1.91 38.45
C LYS A 409 4.91 -2.63 38.80
N LYS A 410 4.69 -2.94 40.07
CA LYS A 410 3.46 -3.58 40.54
C LYS A 410 2.22 -2.78 40.08
N GLY A 411 1.37 -3.37 39.24
CA GLY A 411 0.13 -2.76 38.74
C GLY A 411 0.25 -2.00 37.41
N VAL A 412 1.35 -2.16 36.67
CA VAL A 412 1.52 -1.66 35.29
C VAL A 412 2.12 -2.79 34.48
N ASP A 413 1.46 -3.20 33.40
CA ASP A 413 2.02 -4.17 32.45
C ASP A 413 3.30 -3.59 31.86
N PRO A 414 4.45 -4.29 31.96
CA PRO A 414 5.68 -3.80 31.36
C PRO A 414 5.58 -3.87 29.84
N ASP A 415 6.03 -2.82 29.15
CA ASP A 415 6.31 -2.89 27.71
C ASP A 415 7.26 -4.08 27.41
N PRO A 416 7.06 -4.77 26.27
CA PRO A 416 7.91 -5.90 25.86
C PRO A 416 9.37 -5.48 25.61
N VAL A 417 10.28 -6.46 25.64
CA VAL A 417 11.75 -6.26 25.65
C VAL A 417 12.31 -5.67 24.35
N LEU A 418 11.63 -5.80 23.21
CA LEU A 418 11.97 -5.15 21.93
C LEU A 418 10.68 -4.65 21.23
N ALA A 419 10.64 -3.38 20.84
CA ALA A 419 9.54 -2.81 20.06
C ALA A 419 10.06 -2.32 18.70
N VAL A 420 9.47 -2.83 17.62
CA VAL A 420 9.71 -2.43 16.24
C VAL A 420 8.50 -1.62 15.79
N SER A 421 8.73 -0.38 15.39
CA SER A 421 7.68 0.54 14.97
C SER A 421 7.85 0.90 13.50
N PHE A 422 6.75 0.87 12.76
CA PHE A 422 6.70 1.19 11.34
C PHE A 422 5.92 2.49 11.15
N GLY A 423 6.66 3.57 10.87
CA GLY A 423 6.09 4.84 10.46
C GLY A 423 5.59 4.74 9.02
N SER A 424 4.36 5.17 8.78
CA SER A 424 3.78 5.28 7.45
C SER A 424 3.46 6.73 7.15
N VAL A 425 3.89 7.19 5.98
CA VAL A 425 3.57 8.52 5.49
C VAL A 425 2.82 8.45 4.16
N GLY A 426 1.92 9.40 4.00
CA GLY A 426 1.13 9.58 2.80
C GLY A 426 1.87 10.46 1.82
N ILE A 427 2.04 9.96 0.60
CA ILE A 427 2.68 10.66 -0.50
C ILE A 427 1.61 11.14 -1.46
N ALA A 428 1.74 12.39 -1.91
CA ALA A 428 0.83 13.01 -2.85
C ALA A 428 1.34 12.87 -4.30
N GLU A 429 0.41 13.03 -5.23
CA GLU A 429 0.69 13.32 -6.63
C GLU A 429 -0.14 14.54 -7.04
N ILE A 430 0.32 15.25 -8.08
CA ILE A 430 -0.43 16.34 -8.70
C ILE A 430 -0.54 16.11 -10.19
N ASN A 431 -1.70 16.46 -10.75
CA ASN A 431 -1.93 16.49 -12.18
C ASN A 431 -2.04 17.94 -12.64
N VAL A 432 -1.20 18.31 -13.59
CA VAL A 432 -1.05 19.68 -14.08
C VAL A 432 -1.39 19.72 -15.55
N CYS A 433 -2.44 20.44 -15.91
CA CYS A 433 -2.94 20.55 -17.27
C CYS A 433 -2.77 21.97 -17.80
N LYS A 434 -2.46 22.06 -19.09
CA LYS A 434 -2.35 23.32 -19.81
C LYS A 434 -3.58 23.51 -20.66
N VAL A 435 -4.37 24.54 -20.39
CA VAL A 435 -5.65 24.82 -21.07
C VAL A 435 -5.44 25.90 -22.11
N PHE A 436 -6.01 25.69 -23.31
CA PHE A 436 -6.14 26.72 -24.32
C PHE A 436 -7.46 27.48 -24.10
N ASP A 437 -7.38 28.53 -23.30
CA ASP A 437 -8.50 29.37 -22.88
C ASP A 437 -8.81 30.42 -23.96
N LYS A 438 -9.79 30.12 -24.81
CA LYS A 438 -10.14 30.94 -25.98
C LYS A 438 -10.88 32.20 -25.58
N ASN A 439 -11.64 32.14 -24.49
CA ASN A 439 -12.49 33.26 -24.07
C ASN A 439 -11.86 34.11 -22.95
N ARG A 440 -10.69 33.70 -22.46
CA ARG A 440 -9.84 34.39 -21.49
C ARG A 440 -10.49 34.57 -20.13
N ASN A 441 -11.37 33.66 -19.74
CA ASN A 441 -12.08 33.76 -18.46
C ASN A 441 -11.33 33.09 -17.29
N GLY A 442 -10.17 32.48 -17.56
CA GLY A 442 -9.35 31.78 -16.57
C GLY A 442 -9.98 30.47 -16.09
N LYS A 443 -10.81 29.84 -16.92
CA LYS A 443 -11.46 28.56 -16.69
C LYS A 443 -11.37 27.70 -17.94
N LYS A 444 -11.71 26.43 -17.80
CA LYS A 444 -11.80 25.48 -18.91
C LYS A 444 -13.28 25.29 -19.23
N ASP A 445 -13.70 25.75 -20.40
CA ASP A 445 -15.07 25.62 -20.87
C ASP A 445 -15.24 24.50 -21.92
N ASP A 446 -16.50 24.15 -22.19
CA ASP A 446 -16.85 23.23 -23.27
C ASP A 446 -16.38 23.80 -24.62
N GLY A 447 -15.51 23.06 -25.33
CA GLY A 447 -14.92 23.49 -26.61
C GLY A 447 -13.51 24.08 -26.49
N GLU A 448 -12.97 24.17 -25.28
CA GLU A 448 -11.57 24.51 -25.03
C GLU A 448 -10.71 23.24 -24.90
N GLY A 449 -9.61 23.25 -25.66
CA GLY A 449 -8.67 22.14 -25.68
C GLY A 449 -7.57 22.31 -24.62
N THR A 450 -6.67 21.34 -24.59
CA THR A 450 -5.42 21.42 -23.83
C THR A 450 -4.23 21.59 -24.76
N ILE A 451 -3.10 22.03 -24.21
CA ILE A 451 -1.87 22.34 -24.97
C ILE A 451 -0.80 21.31 -24.62
N SER A 452 -0.35 20.56 -25.62
CA SER A 452 0.74 19.60 -25.46
C SER A 452 2.12 20.25 -25.48
N ASN A 453 3.13 19.51 -24.99
CA ASN A 453 4.53 19.88 -24.98
C ASN A 453 4.83 21.24 -24.30
N TRP A 454 4.07 21.59 -23.27
CA TRP A 454 4.27 22.80 -22.48
C TRP A 454 5.17 22.51 -21.27
N PRO A 455 6.26 23.27 -21.02
CA PRO A 455 7.15 23.05 -19.90
C PRO A 455 6.50 23.49 -18.59
N MET A 456 6.45 22.57 -17.62
CA MET A 456 5.97 22.76 -16.26
C MET A 456 7.13 22.50 -15.28
N VAL A 457 7.29 23.38 -14.29
CA VAL A 457 8.36 23.30 -13.31
C VAL A 457 7.77 23.18 -11.91
N LEU A 458 8.08 22.07 -11.24
CA LEU A 458 7.78 21.89 -9.81
C LEU A 458 9.01 22.23 -8.99
N THR A 459 8.91 23.23 -8.12
CA THR A 459 9.93 23.57 -7.13
C THR A 459 9.59 22.92 -5.79
N ILE A 460 10.52 22.12 -5.29
CA ILE A 460 10.45 21.41 -4.00
C ILE A 460 11.04 22.34 -2.91
N PRO A 461 10.31 22.62 -1.83
CA PRO A 461 10.81 23.52 -0.79
C PRO A 461 11.87 22.86 0.08
N LEU A 462 12.70 23.68 0.74
CA LEU A 462 13.73 23.20 1.69
C LEU A 462 13.15 22.48 2.91
N SER A 463 11.88 22.72 3.24
CA SER A 463 11.14 22.01 4.29
C SER A 463 10.90 20.53 3.98
N VAL A 464 11.15 20.11 2.74
CA VAL A 464 11.13 18.70 2.34
C VAL A 464 12.57 18.17 2.43
N PRO A 465 12.84 17.10 3.20
CA PRO A 465 14.20 16.63 3.49
C PRO A 465 14.80 15.79 2.34
N LEU A 466 14.83 16.33 1.13
CA LEU A 466 15.44 15.70 -0.05
C LEU A 466 16.78 16.37 -0.41
N PRO A 467 17.72 15.68 -1.06
CA PRO A 467 18.86 16.32 -1.70
C PRO A 467 18.44 17.38 -2.73
N ASP A 468 19.32 18.35 -2.97
CA ASP A 468 19.08 19.38 -3.99
C ASP A 468 19.07 18.80 -5.41
N ASP A 469 19.85 17.76 -5.67
CA ASP A 469 19.91 17.05 -6.96
C ASP A 469 19.61 15.56 -6.76
N ILE A 470 18.72 14.99 -7.58
CA ILE A 470 18.41 13.55 -7.65
C ILE A 470 18.33 13.14 -9.12
N SER A 471 19.27 12.31 -9.56
CA SER A 471 19.35 11.79 -10.94
C SER A 471 20.17 10.50 -10.98
N GLU A 472 20.25 9.86 -12.15
CA GLU A 472 21.14 8.70 -12.35
C GLU A 472 22.61 9.08 -12.08
N VAL A 473 23.00 10.33 -12.35
CA VAL A 473 24.39 10.80 -12.19
C VAL A 473 24.64 11.34 -10.78
N ALA A 474 23.75 12.17 -10.25
CA ALA A 474 23.92 12.79 -8.93
C ALA A 474 23.72 11.76 -7.81
N THR A 475 22.82 10.80 -8.01
CA THR A 475 22.39 9.85 -6.99
C THR A 475 22.25 8.41 -7.57
N PRO A 476 23.35 7.79 -8.06
CA PRO A 476 23.33 6.56 -8.87
C PRO A 476 22.75 5.33 -8.17
N ASN A 477 22.76 5.29 -6.83
CA ASN A 477 22.20 4.18 -6.06
C ASN A 477 20.76 4.42 -5.62
N LEU A 478 20.33 5.68 -5.59
CA LEU A 478 18.99 6.08 -5.18
C LEU A 478 18.03 6.10 -6.36
N TRP A 479 18.44 6.73 -7.46
CA TRP A 479 17.59 6.93 -8.63
C TRP A 479 16.96 5.62 -9.15
N PRO A 480 17.69 4.50 -9.30
CA PRO A 480 17.10 3.25 -9.74
C PRO A 480 15.98 2.74 -8.82
N LYS A 481 16.12 2.94 -7.50
CA LYS A 481 15.12 2.52 -6.51
C LYS A 481 13.88 3.40 -6.55
N LEU A 482 14.05 4.71 -6.70
CA LEU A 482 12.92 5.62 -6.89
C LEU A 482 12.15 5.28 -8.17
N VAL A 483 12.87 4.96 -9.25
CA VAL A 483 12.28 4.51 -10.51
C VAL A 483 11.56 3.17 -10.38
N GLU A 484 12.09 2.23 -9.61
CA GLU A 484 11.43 0.96 -9.31
C GLU A 484 10.12 1.15 -8.54
N ILE A 485 10.11 2.08 -7.58
CA ILE A 485 8.97 2.33 -6.69
C ILE A 485 7.88 3.17 -7.38
N PHE A 486 8.28 4.26 -8.04
CA PHE A 486 7.36 5.29 -8.52
C PHE A 486 7.24 5.36 -10.05
N GLY A 487 8.05 4.60 -10.78
CA GLY A 487 8.13 4.64 -12.23
C GLY A 487 9.25 5.54 -12.75
N SER A 488 9.66 5.35 -14.00
CA SER A 488 10.71 6.16 -14.62
C SER A 488 10.27 7.56 -14.99
N ASP A 489 8.96 7.85 -14.94
CA ASP A 489 8.36 9.14 -15.27
C ASP A 489 8.46 10.15 -14.12
N ILE A 490 9.02 9.82 -12.95
CA ILE A 490 9.14 10.73 -11.80
C ILE A 490 9.90 12.03 -12.08
N GLY A 491 10.81 12.01 -13.07
CA GLY A 491 11.64 13.16 -13.44
C GLY A 491 12.83 13.34 -12.50
N GLU A 492 13.96 13.77 -13.06
CA GLU A 492 15.14 14.10 -12.27
C GLU A 492 14.93 15.43 -11.55
N ILE A 493 15.50 15.55 -10.34
CA ILE A 493 15.55 16.79 -9.57
C ILE A 493 16.90 17.43 -9.83
N HIS A 494 16.88 18.70 -10.23
CA HIS A 494 18.08 19.53 -10.37
C HIS A 494 17.84 20.84 -9.61
N ASN A 495 18.66 21.12 -8.60
CA ASN A 495 18.53 22.26 -7.71
C ASN A 495 17.08 22.43 -7.19
N ARG A 496 16.52 21.34 -6.64
CA ARG A 496 15.16 21.23 -6.11
C ARG A 496 14.03 21.45 -7.13
N GLN A 497 14.33 21.43 -8.42
CA GLN A 497 13.34 21.61 -9.48
C GLN A 497 13.20 20.35 -10.32
N ILE A 498 11.95 20.03 -10.65
CA ILE A 498 11.62 19.00 -11.64
C ILE A 498 10.93 19.72 -12.81
N THR A 499 11.50 19.59 -14.00
CA THR A 499 10.89 20.08 -15.23
C THR A 499 10.32 18.91 -16.01
N LYS A 500 9.03 18.97 -16.34
CA LYS A 500 8.36 18.03 -17.23
C LYS A 500 7.57 18.79 -18.30
N TYR A 501 7.16 18.07 -19.33
CA TYR A 501 6.35 18.61 -20.42
C TYR A 501 4.97 17.98 -20.42
N THR A 502 3.94 18.75 -20.73
CA THR A 502 2.60 18.19 -20.95
C THR A 502 2.60 17.18 -22.09
N GLY A 503 1.88 16.06 -21.89
CA GLY A 503 1.70 15.03 -22.91
C GLY A 503 0.77 15.48 -24.04
N ASP A 504 0.43 14.54 -24.93
CA ASP A 504 -0.50 14.79 -26.04
C ASP A 504 -1.93 15.14 -25.55
N ASP A 505 -2.29 14.72 -24.34
CA ASP A 505 -3.52 15.10 -23.65
C ASP A 505 -3.43 16.50 -23.00
N GLY A 506 -2.28 17.17 -23.12
CA GLY A 506 -1.98 18.47 -22.57
C GLY A 506 -1.89 18.49 -21.04
N CYS A 507 -1.64 17.34 -20.42
CA CYS A 507 -1.46 17.21 -18.97
C CYS A 507 -0.14 16.52 -18.62
N VAL A 508 0.32 16.70 -17.38
CA VAL A 508 1.51 16.02 -16.84
C VAL A 508 1.33 15.76 -15.35
N THR A 509 1.83 14.60 -14.90
CA THR A 509 1.77 14.21 -13.49
C THR A 509 3.13 14.37 -12.81
N PHE A 510 3.12 15.01 -11.64
CA PHE A 510 4.24 14.97 -10.70
C PHE A 510 3.89 14.01 -9.57
N ARG A 511 4.77 13.04 -9.33
CA ARG A 511 4.59 11.95 -8.36
C ARG A 511 5.60 12.11 -7.24
N ALA A 512 5.40 11.34 -6.17
CA ALA A 512 6.33 11.28 -5.03
C ALA A 512 6.45 12.61 -4.26
N LEU A 513 5.36 13.38 -4.14
CA LEU A 513 5.36 14.60 -3.34
C LEU A 513 5.20 14.24 -1.87
N VAL A 514 6.16 14.68 -1.06
CA VAL A 514 6.29 14.33 0.35
C VAL A 514 5.76 15.48 1.20
N PRO A 515 5.12 15.23 2.37
CA PRO A 515 4.67 16.29 3.24
C PRO A 515 5.77 17.30 3.59
N ASN A 516 5.44 18.59 3.61
CA ASN A 516 6.38 19.61 4.06
C ASN A 516 6.40 19.66 5.59
N VAL A 517 7.58 19.41 6.18
CA VAL A 517 7.73 19.27 7.63
C VAL A 517 7.89 20.64 8.29
N ARG A 518 7.15 20.83 9.38
CA ARG A 518 6.93 22.10 10.08
C ARG A 518 8.24 22.71 10.62
N GLY A 519 8.60 23.92 10.16
CA GLY A 519 9.69 24.71 10.77
C GLY A 519 10.05 25.99 10.03
N ASP A 520 10.11 25.92 8.69
CA ASP A 520 10.35 27.06 7.80
C ASP A 520 9.50 26.85 6.53
N LEU A 521 8.27 27.36 6.57
CA LEU A 521 7.21 27.01 5.60
C LEU A 521 7.41 27.75 4.28
N SER A 522 8.34 27.27 3.47
CA SER A 522 8.25 27.50 2.02
C SER A 522 7.30 26.45 1.44
N PRO A 523 6.22 26.85 0.75
CA PRO A 523 5.33 25.90 0.09
C PRO A 523 6.01 25.27 -1.12
N TYR A 524 5.46 24.16 -1.61
CA TYR A 524 5.72 23.75 -2.98
C TYR A 524 5.25 24.85 -3.93
N MET A 525 5.91 24.96 -5.09
CA MET A 525 5.50 25.88 -6.15
C MET A 525 5.48 25.13 -7.47
N ILE A 526 4.32 25.09 -8.11
CA ILE A 526 4.19 24.64 -9.50
C ILE A 526 4.04 25.86 -10.38
N GLU A 527 4.83 25.96 -11.43
CA GLU A 527 4.81 27.07 -12.37
C GLU A 527 4.87 26.59 -13.82
N GLU A 528 4.26 27.37 -14.71
CA GLU A 528 4.42 27.20 -16.14
C GLU A 528 5.60 28.03 -16.65
N MET A 529 6.26 27.56 -17.71
CA MET A 529 7.15 28.43 -18.46
C MET A 529 6.32 29.42 -19.29
N VAL A 530 6.41 30.71 -18.98
CA VAL A 530 5.67 31.77 -19.70
C VAL A 530 6.31 32.04 -21.06
N SER A 531 5.55 31.80 -22.14
CA SER A 531 5.98 32.12 -23.51
C SER A 531 6.29 33.62 -23.66
N GLN A 532 7.40 33.93 -24.35
CA GLN A 532 7.78 35.30 -24.72
C GLN A 532 7.40 35.64 -26.17
N GLN A 533 6.69 34.75 -26.86
CA GLN A 533 6.28 34.97 -28.25
C GLN A 533 5.14 35.98 -28.32
N GLN A 534 5.18 36.82 -29.35
CA GLN A 534 4.09 37.76 -29.59
C GLN A 534 2.79 37.01 -29.87
N GLY A 535 1.71 37.42 -29.20
CA GLY A 535 0.38 36.84 -29.35
C GLY A 535 0.02 35.86 -28.24
N TRP A 536 0.99 35.27 -27.53
CA TRP A 536 0.72 34.43 -26.38
C TRP A 536 0.50 35.24 -25.10
N GLY A 537 -0.45 34.80 -24.29
CA GLY A 537 -0.70 35.32 -22.95
C GLY A 537 -1.34 34.26 -22.05
N TYR A 538 -1.55 34.63 -20.80
CA TYR A 538 -2.18 33.79 -19.79
C TYR A 538 -3.33 34.53 -19.11
N SER A 539 -4.38 33.79 -18.75
CA SER A 539 -5.59 34.30 -18.10
C SER A 539 -5.73 33.80 -16.65
N SER A 540 -4.84 32.91 -16.20
CA SER A 540 -4.70 32.48 -14.80
C SER A 540 -3.34 32.90 -14.21
N SER A 541 -3.10 32.61 -12.94
CA SER A 541 -1.74 32.75 -12.37
C SER A 541 -0.76 31.84 -13.13
N ALA A 542 0.47 32.34 -13.36
CA ALA A 542 1.55 31.57 -13.99
C ALA A 542 2.29 30.65 -12.99
N SER A 543 2.03 30.81 -11.70
CA SER A 543 2.48 29.92 -10.64
C SER A 543 1.40 29.76 -9.57
N VAL A 544 1.42 28.61 -8.90
CA VAL A 544 0.55 28.28 -7.77
C VAL A 544 1.43 27.69 -6.67
N THR A 545 1.31 28.22 -5.46
CA THR A 545 1.94 27.64 -4.28
C THR A 545 0.97 26.75 -3.53
N PHE A 546 1.46 25.66 -2.94
CA PHE A 546 0.64 24.70 -2.21
C PHE A 546 1.46 23.92 -1.18
N ASP A 547 0.76 23.31 -0.22
CA ASP A 547 1.35 22.44 0.78
C ASP A 547 0.91 20.99 0.56
N VAL A 548 1.70 20.06 1.08
CA VAL A 548 1.38 18.63 1.09
C VAL A 548 1.35 18.16 2.54
N GLN A 549 0.26 17.49 2.93
CA GLN A 549 0.13 16.86 4.24
C GLN A 549 -0.09 15.36 4.07
N SER A 550 0.28 14.59 5.08
CA SER A 550 -0.12 13.18 5.15
C SER A 550 -1.36 13.02 6.01
N VAL A 551 -2.32 12.24 5.52
CA VAL A 551 -3.61 11.99 6.18
C VAL A 551 -3.83 10.49 6.34
N LEU A 552 -4.18 10.09 7.56
CA LEU A 552 -4.70 8.75 7.89
C LEU A 552 -6.23 8.81 7.89
N SER A 553 -6.85 7.87 7.19
CA SER A 553 -8.31 7.66 7.18
C SER A 553 -8.62 6.16 7.19
N TYR A 554 -9.90 5.78 7.28
CA TYR A 554 -10.32 4.38 7.30
C TYR A 554 -11.48 4.15 6.34
N GLU A 555 -11.35 3.14 5.46
CA GLU A 555 -12.41 2.68 4.57
C GLU A 555 -12.72 1.21 4.84
N ASN A 556 -13.96 0.88 5.19
CA ASN A 556 -14.36 -0.48 5.62
C ASN A 556 -13.46 -1.05 6.73
N ASP A 557 -13.15 -0.21 7.72
CA ASP A 557 -12.23 -0.50 8.84
C ASP A 557 -10.76 -0.74 8.44
N LEU A 558 -10.39 -0.51 7.17
CA LEU A 558 -9.02 -0.64 6.68
C LEU A 558 -8.32 0.72 6.65
N PRO A 559 -7.08 0.82 7.17
CA PRO A 559 -6.35 2.08 7.21
C PRO A 559 -5.89 2.52 5.81
N ILE A 560 -6.08 3.80 5.50
CA ILE A 560 -5.61 4.47 4.29
C ILE A 560 -4.69 5.61 4.71
N VAL A 561 -3.42 5.58 4.31
CA VAL A 561 -2.47 6.68 4.50
C VAL A 561 -2.16 7.29 3.13
N GLN A 562 -2.56 8.54 2.92
CA GLN A 562 -2.43 9.22 1.63
C GLN A 562 -1.89 10.64 1.78
N GLY A 563 -1.21 11.14 0.74
CA GLY A 563 -0.81 12.54 0.68
C GLY A 563 -1.94 13.39 0.14
N GLU A 564 -2.19 14.54 0.76
CA GLU A 564 -3.20 15.49 0.35
C GLU A 564 -2.58 16.86 0.06
N VAL A 565 -3.01 17.46 -1.04
CA VAL A 565 -2.67 18.83 -1.42
C VAL A 565 -3.63 19.80 -0.73
N TYR A 566 -3.08 20.81 -0.07
CA TYR A 566 -3.84 21.83 0.65
C TYR A 566 -3.15 23.21 0.60
N ASN A 567 -3.78 24.23 1.20
CA ASN A 567 -3.26 25.60 1.26
C ASN A 567 -2.80 26.17 -0.10
N ARG A 568 -3.57 25.93 -1.15
CA ARG A 568 -3.27 26.50 -2.45
C ARG A 568 -3.55 28.01 -2.45
N ASP A 569 -2.63 28.80 -3.01
CA ASP A 569 -2.78 30.27 -3.09
C ASP A 569 -3.79 30.73 -4.16
N ASP A 570 -4.21 29.83 -5.05
CA ASP A 570 -5.28 30.03 -6.03
C ASP A 570 -6.70 29.84 -5.43
N ASN A 571 -6.81 29.52 -4.14
CA ASN A 571 -8.05 29.20 -3.42
C ASN A 571 -8.84 28.00 -3.99
N LEU A 572 -8.18 27.11 -4.75
CA LEU A 572 -8.75 25.84 -5.18
C LEU A 572 -8.35 24.72 -4.21
N THR A 573 -8.92 23.53 -4.39
CA THR A 573 -8.67 22.36 -3.54
C THR A 573 -8.32 21.14 -4.38
N GLY A 574 -7.57 20.20 -3.79
CA GLY A 574 -7.21 18.94 -4.43
C GLY A 574 -5.96 19.05 -5.29
N HIS A 575 -5.68 17.96 -6.00
CA HIS A 575 -4.39 17.70 -6.68
C HIS A 575 -4.37 18.09 -8.16
N HIS A 576 -5.42 18.75 -8.67
CA HIS A 576 -5.53 19.14 -10.08
C HIS A 576 -5.24 20.63 -10.27
N PHE A 577 -4.34 20.97 -11.19
CA PHE A 577 -3.91 22.33 -11.48
C PHE A 577 -4.10 22.62 -12.95
N ASP A 578 -4.88 23.65 -13.27
CA ASP A 578 -5.06 24.14 -14.63
C ASP A 578 -4.35 25.48 -14.80
N PHE A 579 -3.53 25.58 -15.84
CA PHE A 579 -2.89 26.83 -16.25
C PHE A 579 -3.46 27.27 -17.59
N HIS A 580 -4.11 28.43 -17.61
CA HIS A 580 -4.92 28.91 -18.73
C HIS A 580 -4.13 29.89 -19.61
N ASN A 581 -3.83 29.47 -20.85
CA ASN A 581 -3.18 30.32 -21.84
C ASN A 581 -4.04 30.53 -23.07
N TYR A 582 -3.85 31.69 -23.68
CA TYR A 582 -4.46 32.07 -24.93
C TYR A 582 -3.39 32.50 -25.93
N CYS A 583 -3.74 32.46 -27.20
CA CYS A 583 -2.93 33.03 -28.26
C CYS A 583 -3.81 33.85 -29.22
N ASP A 584 -3.23 34.89 -29.81
CA ASP A 584 -3.85 35.65 -30.89
C ASP A 584 -3.14 35.41 -32.22
N VAL A 585 -3.95 35.14 -33.24
CA VAL A 585 -3.56 35.31 -34.64
C VAL A 585 -4.03 36.69 -35.07
N ILE A 586 -3.10 37.52 -35.56
CA ILE A 586 -3.43 38.84 -36.10
C ILE A 586 -3.87 38.66 -37.56
N VAL A 587 -5.11 39.03 -37.84
CA VAL A 587 -5.72 38.82 -39.16
C VAL A 587 -5.98 40.17 -39.83
N ASN A 588 -5.58 40.25 -41.10
CA ASN A 588 -5.94 41.37 -41.96
C ASN A 588 -7.24 41.02 -42.69
N PHE A 589 -8.35 41.62 -42.24
CA PHE A 589 -9.63 41.49 -42.93
C PHE A 589 -9.71 42.49 -44.07
N ASP A 590 -10.21 41.99 -45.19
CA ASP A 590 -10.43 42.81 -46.37
C ASP A 590 -11.73 43.62 -46.24
N THR A 591 -11.72 44.81 -46.84
CA THR A 591 -12.89 45.68 -46.76
C THR A 591 -14.08 45.12 -47.52
N LYS A 592 -15.29 45.60 -47.20
CA LYS A 592 -16.48 45.37 -48.02
C LYS A 592 -16.23 45.70 -49.51
N GLY A 593 -15.46 46.76 -49.78
CA GLY A 593 -15.09 47.17 -51.14
C GLY A 593 -14.13 46.22 -51.85
N TYR A 594 -13.37 45.41 -51.11
CA TYR A 594 -12.54 44.35 -51.68
C TYR A 594 -13.39 43.23 -52.25
N TRP A 595 -14.36 42.74 -51.47
CA TRP A 595 -15.26 41.66 -51.85
C TRP A 595 -16.20 42.01 -53.01
N HIS A 596 -16.46 43.31 -53.23
CA HIS A 596 -17.17 43.80 -54.41
C HIS A 596 -16.33 43.75 -55.71
N ASN A 597 -14.99 43.87 -55.61
CA ASN A 597 -14.14 44.08 -56.77
C ASN A 597 -13.67 42.78 -57.41
N LYS A 598 -13.01 42.88 -58.58
CA LYS A 598 -12.57 41.72 -59.37
C LYS A 598 -11.70 40.72 -58.59
N ASN A 599 -10.85 41.20 -57.70
CA ASN A 599 -9.93 40.34 -56.94
C ASN A 599 -10.72 39.53 -55.90
N GLY A 600 -11.52 40.20 -55.06
CA GLY A 600 -12.34 39.51 -54.07
C GLY A 600 -13.33 38.54 -54.71
N LEU A 601 -14.04 38.96 -55.76
CA LEU A 601 -14.96 38.09 -56.50
C LEU A 601 -14.29 36.85 -57.11
N SER A 602 -13.00 36.94 -57.46
CA SER A 602 -12.25 35.81 -58.01
C SER A 602 -11.83 34.77 -56.98
N GLU A 603 -11.82 35.14 -55.70
CA GLU A 603 -11.53 34.22 -54.59
C GLU A 603 -12.78 33.44 -54.15
N LEU A 604 -13.98 33.99 -54.39
CA LEU A 604 -15.23 33.36 -54.00
C LEU A 604 -15.51 32.06 -54.76
N THR A 605 -15.97 31.06 -54.04
CA THR A 605 -16.29 29.73 -54.55
C THR A 605 -17.79 29.46 -54.53
N GLU A 606 -18.25 28.41 -55.24
CA GLU A 606 -19.65 27.97 -55.15
C GLU A 606 -20.03 27.53 -53.73
N ALA A 607 -19.08 27.01 -52.94
CA ALA A 607 -19.31 26.67 -51.54
C ALA A 607 -19.59 27.90 -50.68
N ASP A 608 -18.95 29.03 -50.97
CA ASP A 608 -19.23 30.31 -50.29
C ASP A 608 -20.64 30.81 -50.62
N ARG A 609 -21.02 30.75 -51.90
CA ARG A 609 -22.38 31.06 -52.36
C ARG A 609 -23.41 30.17 -51.67
N ASP A 610 -23.20 28.86 -51.68
CA ASP A 610 -24.16 27.90 -51.12
C ASP A 610 -24.30 28.09 -49.59
N TYR A 611 -23.20 28.38 -48.89
CA TYR A 611 -23.22 28.72 -47.47
C TYR A 611 -24.01 30.00 -47.22
N VAL A 612 -23.71 31.08 -47.93
CA VAL A 612 -24.41 32.37 -47.77
C VAL A 612 -25.89 32.24 -48.08
N ASN A 613 -26.26 31.60 -49.20
CA ASN A 613 -27.66 31.38 -49.59
C ASN A 613 -28.43 30.47 -48.61
N SER A 614 -27.76 29.77 -47.70
CA SER A 614 -28.41 29.02 -46.63
C SER A 614 -28.84 29.88 -45.44
N LEU A 615 -28.33 31.11 -45.33
CA LEU A 615 -28.61 32.03 -44.22
C LEU A 615 -29.80 32.94 -44.54
N LEU A 616 -30.64 33.22 -43.55
CA LEU A 616 -31.90 33.95 -43.72
C LEU A 616 -31.81 35.24 -44.54
N PRO A 617 -30.83 36.15 -44.30
CA PRO A 617 -30.72 37.40 -45.06
C PRO A 617 -30.51 37.20 -46.57
N TYR A 618 -30.00 36.03 -46.99
CA TYR A 618 -29.66 35.76 -48.38
C TYR A 618 -30.38 34.54 -48.97
N SER A 619 -31.27 33.91 -48.20
CA SER A 619 -31.96 32.68 -48.62
C SER A 619 -33.19 32.93 -49.48
N MET A 620 -33.71 34.16 -49.46
CA MET A 620 -34.89 34.56 -50.21
C MET A 620 -34.86 36.06 -50.51
N ALA A 621 -35.45 36.44 -51.64
CA ALA A 621 -35.51 37.84 -52.08
C ALA A 621 -36.16 38.72 -51.01
N SER A 622 -35.50 39.83 -50.70
CA SER A 622 -35.95 40.78 -49.70
C SER A 622 -36.46 42.09 -50.32
N ASP A 623 -37.40 42.76 -49.65
CA ASP A 623 -38.09 43.96 -50.19
C ASP A 623 -37.25 45.26 -50.16
N TYR A 624 -35.97 45.18 -49.78
CA TYR A 624 -35.15 46.36 -49.48
C TYR A 624 -33.83 46.45 -50.28
N PHE A 625 -33.60 45.56 -51.26
CA PHE A 625 -32.53 45.71 -52.26
C PHE A 625 -33.11 46.03 -53.64
N ASP A 626 -32.51 46.98 -54.35
CA ASP A 626 -32.97 47.45 -55.66
C ASP A 626 -32.08 46.93 -56.81
N MET A 627 -30.81 46.56 -56.53
CA MET A 627 -29.80 46.26 -57.57
C MET A 627 -29.05 44.92 -57.44
N GLY A 628 -29.32 44.10 -56.41
CA GLY A 628 -28.87 42.71 -56.29
C GLY A 628 -29.86 41.91 -55.46
N ASP A 629 -30.42 40.83 -56.02
CA ASP A 629 -31.46 40.05 -55.35
C ASP A 629 -30.87 38.79 -54.73
N GLU A 630 -31.42 38.39 -53.58
CA GLU A 630 -31.11 37.11 -52.97
C GLU A 630 -32.15 36.05 -53.40
N PRO A 631 -31.82 34.75 -53.45
CA PRO A 631 -30.49 34.17 -53.28
C PRO A 631 -29.56 34.47 -54.44
N PHE A 632 -28.25 34.47 -54.19
CA PHE A 632 -27.25 34.76 -55.20
C PHE A 632 -27.20 33.65 -56.27
N ASP A 633 -27.92 33.83 -57.37
CA ASP A 633 -28.07 32.87 -58.47
C ASP A 633 -27.84 33.48 -59.87
N GLY A 634 -27.55 34.79 -59.92
CA GLY A 634 -27.31 35.57 -61.13
C GLY A 634 -28.58 36.14 -61.76
N GLN A 635 -29.74 36.10 -61.09
CA GLN A 635 -31.02 36.60 -61.59
C GLN A 635 -31.72 37.50 -60.57
N TYR A 636 -32.27 38.61 -61.06
CA TYR A 636 -33.23 39.40 -60.30
C TYR A 636 -34.51 38.58 -60.01
N SER A 637 -35.28 38.98 -59.00
CA SER A 637 -36.56 38.41 -58.55
C SER A 637 -37.60 38.19 -59.66
N GLY A 638 -37.50 38.94 -60.77
CA GLY A 638 -38.31 38.78 -61.98
C GLY A 638 -37.80 37.73 -62.99
N GLY A 639 -36.70 37.02 -62.71
CA GLY A 639 -36.03 36.05 -63.59
C GLY A 639 -35.15 36.66 -64.69
N ALA A 640 -34.91 37.97 -64.63
CA ALA A 640 -34.00 38.66 -65.55
C ALA A 640 -32.55 38.49 -65.09
N GLN A 641 -31.61 38.28 -66.02
CA GLN A 641 -30.20 38.17 -65.67
C GLN A 641 -29.68 39.47 -65.03
N VAL A 642 -28.94 39.33 -63.93
CA VAL A 642 -28.26 40.44 -63.27
C VAL A 642 -27.29 41.10 -64.24
N THR A 643 -27.21 42.43 -64.20
CA THR A 643 -26.28 43.17 -65.07
C THR A 643 -24.82 42.86 -64.73
N ALA A 644 -23.91 43.07 -65.67
CA ALA A 644 -22.49 42.88 -65.42
C ALA A 644 -22.01 43.76 -64.24
N ALA A 645 -21.10 43.26 -63.41
CA ALA A 645 -20.45 44.07 -62.39
C ALA A 645 -19.36 44.94 -63.01
N PHE A 646 -19.20 46.17 -62.49
CA PHE A 646 -18.27 47.17 -63.03
C PHE A 646 -17.32 47.73 -61.96
N SER A 647 -16.11 48.08 -62.39
CA SER A 647 -15.23 48.99 -61.65
C SER A 647 -14.89 50.16 -62.58
N GLY A 648 -15.44 51.34 -62.28
CA GLY A 648 -15.50 52.44 -63.24
C GLY A 648 -16.25 52.00 -64.51
N ASP A 649 -15.67 52.24 -65.69
CA ASP A 649 -16.27 51.86 -66.97
C ASP A 649 -15.93 50.42 -67.41
N SER A 650 -15.15 49.67 -66.62
CA SER A 650 -14.68 48.34 -66.98
C SER A 650 -15.55 47.25 -66.37
N VAL A 651 -16.02 46.31 -67.19
CA VAL A 651 -16.67 45.07 -66.73
C VAL A 651 -15.64 44.25 -65.94
N ILE A 652 -15.95 43.97 -64.68
CA ILE A 652 -15.14 43.11 -63.81
C ILE A 652 -15.67 41.68 -63.77
N TRP A 653 -16.97 41.48 -63.95
CA TRP A 653 -17.60 40.15 -64.01
C TRP A 653 -18.82 40.17 -64.94
N ALA A 654 -19.12 39.05 -65.61
CA ALA A 654 -20.11 39.00 -66.68
C ALA A 654 -21.56 39.11 -66.15
N ALA A 655 -22.49 39.59 -66.99
CA ALA A 655 -23.92 39.56 -66.66
C ALA A 655 -24.42 38.12 -66.47
N GLY A 656 -25.44 37.93 -65.63
CA GLY A 656 -26.07 36.64 -65.37
C GLY A 656 -25.26 35.67 -64.50
N THR A 657 -24.27 36.18 -63.76
CA THR A 657 -23.46 35.39 -62.81
C THR A 657 -23.75 35.82 -61.37
N TRP A 658 -23.77 34.88 -60.43
CA TRP A 658 -23.95 35.16 -59.01
C TRP A 658 -22.87 36.07 -58.42
N GLN A 659 -21.63 36.08 -58.95
CA GLN A 659 -20.61 37.03 -58.48
C GLN A 659 -20.94 38.48 -58.85
N SER A 660 -21.52 38.71 -60.03
CA SER A 660 -22.00 40.06 -60.40
C SER A 660 -23.10 40.52 -59.45
N GLU A 661 -23.95 39.59 -59.00
CA GLU A 661 -25.01 39.86 -58.04
C GLU A 661 -24.47 40.18 -56.64
N VAL A 662 -23.54 39.38 -56.11
CA VAL A 662 -22.81 39.68 -54.86
C VAL A 662 -22.14 41.06 -54.94
N SER A 663 -21.53 41.37 -56.09
CA SER A 663 -20.91 42.66 -56.34
C SER A 663 -21.92 43.80 -56.20
N HIS A 664 -23.07 43.73 -56.88
CA HIS A 664 -24.11 44.76 -56.79
C HIS A 664 -24.70 44.86 -55.39
N PHE A 665 -24.97 43.73 -54.74
CA PHE A 665 -25.48 43.67 -53.37
C PHE A 665 -24.60 44.43 -52.38
N LEU A 666 -23.27 44.23 -52.44
CA LEU A 666 -22.32 44.85 -51.52
C LEU A 666 -22.22 46.38 -51.69
N VAL A 667 -22.56 46.92 -52.86
CA VAL A 667 -22.48 48.36 -53.18
C VAL A 667 -23.84 49.01 -53.41
N ASP A 668 -24.94 48.30 -53.15
CA ASP A 668 -26.28 48.86 -53.33
C ASP A 668 -26.46 50.12 -52.48
N ASN A 669 -27.25 51.05 -53.02
CA ASN A 669 -27.36 52.38 -52.46
C ASN A 669 -28.28 52.39 -51.24
N ASN A 670 -27.70 52.70 -50.09
CA ASN A 670 -28.39 52.79 -48.80
C ASN A 670 -29.35 54.00 -48.65
N GLY A 671 -29.91 54.52 -49.75
CA GLY A 671 -30.71 55.76 -49.77
C GLY A 671 -31.99 55.71 -48.93
N ASN A 672 -32.47 54.51 -48.59
CA ASN A 672 -33.67 54.27 -47.78
C ASN A 672 -33.36 53.57 -46.45
N ALA A 673 -32.12 53.61 -45.95
CA ALA A 673 -31.71 52.83 -44.77
C ALA A 673 -32.62 53.06 -43.54
N ASP A 674 -33.07 54.30 -43.29
CA ASP A 674 -33.98 54.64 -42.19
C ASP A 674 -35.39 54.03 -42.36
N VAL A 675 -35.83 53.79 -43.61
CA VAL A 675 -37.14 53.21 -43.94
C VAL A 675 -37.15 51.70 -43.67
N HIS A 676 -35.99 51.04 -43.78
CA HIS A 676 -35.83 49.59 -43.63
C HIS A 676 -35.02 49.21 -42.38
N LEU A 677 -34.99 50.09 -41.37
CA LEU A 677 -34.34 49.86 -40.07
C LEU A 677 -32.84 49.47 -40.18
N HIS A 678 -32.15 49.93 -41.23
CA HIS A 678 -30.75 49.63 -41.53
C HIS A 678 -30.41 48.13 -41.76
N LYS A 679 -31.42 47.29 -42.02
CA LYS A 679 -31.24 45.84 -42.26
C LYS A 679 -30.34 45.55 -43.45
N GLU A 680 -30.52 46.28 -44.54
CA GLU A 680 -29.68 46.23 -45.74
C GLU A 680 -28.20 46.38 -45.41
N GLN A 681 -27.87 47.38 -44.60
CA GLN A 681 -26.51 47.69 -44.24
C GLN A 681 -25.89 46.65 -43.31
N LEU A 682 -26.68 46.08 -42.40
CA LEU A 682 -26.23 44.96 -41.57
C LEU A 682 -25.95 43.72 -42.42
N ALA A 683 -26.84 43.38 -43.36
CA ALA A 683 -26.64 42.26 -44.29
C ALA A 683 -25.40 42.46 -45.18
N GLN A 684 -25.19 43.67 -45.72
CA GLN A 684 -23.97 43.99 -46.48
C GLN A 684 -22.68 43.80 -45.67
N GLN A 685 -22.66 44.24 -44.40
CA GLN A 685 -21.49 44.08 -43.54
C GLN A 685 -21.28 42.63 -43.09
N LEU A 686 -22.37 41.92 -42.81
CA LEU A 686 -22.35 40.50 -42.50
C LEU A 686 -21.80 39.68 -43.67
N LEU A 687 -22.18 40.00 -44.92
CA LEU A 687 -21.70 39.28 -46.10
C LEU A 687 -20.17 39.42 -46.26
N ALA A 688 -19.65 40.65 -46.12
CA ALA A 688 -18.21 40.87 -46.14
C ALA A 688 -17.50 40.18 -44.97
N PHE A 689 -18.08 40.19 -43.77
CA PHE A 689 -17.54 39.49 -42.60
C PHE A 689 -17.46 37.97 -42.83
N ILE A 690 -18.51 37.37 -43.38
CA ILE A 690 -18.53 35.94 -43.74
C ILE A 690 -17.40 35.62 -44.70
N PHE A 691 -17.23 36.39 -45.78
CA PHE A 691 -16.14 36.15 -46.72
C PHE A 691 -14.77 36.34 -46.09
N ASN A 692 -14.58 37.38 -45.28
CA ASN A 692 -13.35 37.57 -44.51
C ASN A 692 -13.01 36.35 -43.65
N THR A 693 -13.96 35.86 -42.85
CA THR A 693 -13.73 34.70 -41.97
C THR A 693 -13.44 33.41 -42.73
N ARG A 694 -13.91 33.29 -43.98
CA ARG A 694 -13.74 32.10 -44.81
C ARG A 694 -12.50 32.14 -45.69
N HIS A 695 -11.88 33.32 -45.85
CA HIS A 695 -10.76 33.53 -46.77
C HIS A 695 -9.55 34.24 -46.14
N ARG A 696 -9.60 34.60 -44.86
CA ARG A 696 -8.49 35.22 -44.12
C ARG A 696 -8.22 34.46 -42.82
N PRO A 697 -6.97 34.38 -42.33
CA PRO A 697 -5.74 35.01 -42.89
C PRO A 697 -5.17 34.29 -44.12
N SER A 698 -5.63 33.09 -44.42
CA SER A 698 -5.25 32.32 -45.62
C SER A 698 -6.49 31.98 -46.44
N SER A 699 -6.32 31.48 -47.66
CA SER A 699 -7.45 31.04 -48.51
C SER A 699 -8.32 29.93 -47.90
N GLY A 700 -7.92 29.32 -46.78
CA GLY A 700 -8.73 28.39 -46.00
C GLY A 700 -9.59 29.04 -44.90
N GLY A 701 -9.44 30.34 -44.67
CA GLY A 701 -10.17 31.08 -43.64
C GLY A 701 -9.60 30.93 -42.24
N LEU A 702 -10.39 31.36 -41.27
CA LEU A 702 -10.22 31.10 -39.84
C LEU A 702 -10.50 29.62 -39.56
N SER A 703 -9.82 29.06 -38.57
CA SER A 703 -10.09 27.70 -38.13
C SER A 703 -11.46 27.57 -37.45
N ASP A 704 -12.03 26.37 -37.53
CA ASP A 704 -13.32 26.06 -36.92
C ASP A 704 -13.29 26.33 -35.41
N GLY A 705 -14.26 27.10 -34.92
CA GLY A 705 -14.33 27.50 -33.51
C GLY A 705 -13.41 28.66 -33.13
N ALA A 706 -12.83 29.38 -34.10
CA ALA A 706 -12.17 30.65 -33.85
C ALA A 706 -13.13 31.68 -33.25
N THR A 707 -12.61 32.52 -32.36
CA THR A 707 -13.37 33.51 -31.61
C THR A 707 -12.81 34.92 -31.78
N ILE A 708 -13.70 35.91 -31.76
CA ILE A 708 -13.39 37.34 -31.89
C ILE A 708 -14.06 38.08 -30.74
N GLU A 709 -13.37 39.06 -30.16
CA GLU A 709 -13.92 39.88 -29.08
C GLU A 709 -14.98 40.86 -29.62
N VAL A 710 -16.20 40.75 -29.09
CA VAL A 710 -17.33 41.63 -29.33
C VAL A 710 -17.74 42.29 -28.01
N ASN A 711 -17.48 43.60 -27.88
CA ASN A 711 -17.82 44.37 -26.68
C ASN A 711 -17.33 43.76 -25.34
N GLY A 712 -16.13 43.20 -25.32
CA GLY A 712 -15.57 42.57 -24.11
C GLY A 712 -15.91 41.09 -23.94
N VAL A 713 -16.62 40.49 -24.91
CA VAL A 713 -17.00 39.07 -24.89
C VAL A 713 -16.42 38.37 -26.10
N TRP A 714 -15.66 37.30 -25.89
CA TRP A 714 -15.16 36.45 -26.96
C TRP A 714 -16.28 35.56 -27.49
N MET A 715 -16.60 35.72 -28.77
CA MET A 715 -17.66 34.98 -29.44
C MET A 715 -17.09 34.22 -30.63
N SER A 716 -17.56 33.00 -30.86
CA SER A 716 -17.25 32.26 -32.08
C SER A 716 -17.80 32.96 -33.32
N VAL A 717 -17.15 32.74 -34.47
CA VAL A 717 -17.63 33.27 -35.76
C VAL A 717 -19.09 32.89 -36.02
N SER A 718 -19.49 31.66 -35.68
CA SER A 718 -20.87 31.18 -35.80
C SER A 718 -21.83 31.98 -34.92
N GLU A 719 -21.49 32.23 -33.66
CA GLU A 719 -22.33 33.04 -32.76
C GLU A 719 -22.47 34.49 -33.24
N ILE A 720 -21.41 35.08 -33.80
CA ILE A 720 -21.46 36.43 -34.39
C ILE A 720 -22.41 36.46 -35.58
N ILE A 721 -22.35 35.46 -36.47
CA ILE A 721 -23.24 35.33 -37.63
C ILE A 721 -24.69 35.14 -37.18
N GLU A 722 -24.94 34.25 -36.22
CA GLU A 722 -26.28 34.00 -35.67
C GLU A 722 -26.86 35.25 -35.00
N MET A 723 -26.04 35.99 -34.25
CA MET A 723 -26.45 37.24 -33.62
C MET A 723 -26.79 38.31 -34.67
N ALA A 724 -26.00 38.43 -35.73
CA ALA A 724 -26.29 39.35 -36.84
C ALA A 724 -27.63 38.99 -37.52
N ILE A 725 -27.88 37.70 -37.77
CA ILE A 725 -29.13 37.23 -38.40
C ILE A 725 -30.34 37.46 -37.50
N MET A 726 -30.18 37.21 -36.19
CA MET A 726 -31.23 37.45 -35.20
C MET A 726 -31.59 38.95 -35.15
N LEU A 727 -30.59 39.83 -35.11
CA LEU A 727 -30.79 41.28 -35.10
C LEU A 727 -31.39 41.78 -36.42
N TRP A 728 -30.92 41.27 -37.56
CA TRP A 728 -31.49 41.57 -38.88
C TRP A 728 -32.98 41.18 -38.95
N SER A 729 -33.36 40.06 -38.33
CA SER A 729 -34.76 39.60 -38.26
C SER A 729 -35.61 40.43 -37.27
N SER A 730 -34.98 41.20 -36.40
CA SER A 730 -35.65 42.00 -35.36
C SER A 730 -36.22 43.33 -35.91
N ASN A 731 -36.90 44.09 -35.05
CA ASN A 731 -37.33 45.46 -35.32
C ASN A 731 -36.58 46.50 -34.45
N ASP A 732 -35.46 46.09 -33.83
CA ASP A 732 -34.66 46.96 -32.98
C ASP A 732 -33.60 47.69 -33.82
N SER A 733 -33.95 48.87 -34.32
CA SER A 733 -33.06 49.66 -35.20
C SER A 733 -31.76 50.05 -34.50
N ASP A 734 -31.78 50.32 -33.21
CA ASP A 734 -30.59 50.76 -32.47
C ASP A 734 -29.60 49.59 -32.32
N ALA A 735 -30.10 48.40 -32.01
CA ALA A 735 -29.29 47.19 -31.95
C ALA A 735 -28.73 46.80 -33.33
N ILE A 736 -29.53 46.93 -34.40
CA ILE A 736 -29.08 46.69 -35.78
C ILE A 736 -27.95 47.65 -36.16
N VAL A 737 -28.11 48.94 -35.90
CA VAL A 737 -27.09 49.96 -36.19
C VAL A 737 -25.82 49.68 -35.39
N SER A 738 -25.95 49.38 -34.10
CA SER A 738 -24.82 49.05 -33.23
C SER A 738 -24.03 47.86 -33.77
N PHE A 739 -24.71 46.76 -34.12
CA PHE A 739 -24.04 45.54 -34.56
C PHE A 739 -23.45 45.65 -35.97
N LYS A 740 -24.12 46.37 -36.87
CA LYS A 740 -23.56 46.74 -38.17
C LYS A 740 -22.23 47.49 -38.00
N THR A 741 -22.17 48.45 -37.07
CA THR A 741 -20.93 49.20 -36.80
C THR A 741 -19.81 48.28 -36.28
N ILE A 742 -20.13 47.27 -35.47
CA ILE A 742 -19.17 46.27 -35.02
C ILE A 742 -18.59 45.50 -36.21
N LEU A 743 -19.45 44.97 -37.10
CA LEU A 743 -19.00 44.24 -38.28
C LEU A 743 -18.23 45.12 -39.28
N ASP A 744 -18.65 46.37 -39.45
CA ASP A 744 -17.90 47.35 -40.26
C ASP A 744 -16.51 47.60 -39.68
N ASN A 745 -16.38 47.73 -38.37
CA ASN A 745 -15.07 47.85 -37.71
C ASN A 745 -14.20 46.62 -37.95
N PHE A 746 -14.76 45.40 -37.89
CA PHE A 746 -14.01 44.18 -38.21
C PHE A 746 -13.57 44.15 -39.67
N ASN A 747 -14.47 44.44 -40.61
CA ASN A 747 -14.18 44.41 -42.04
C ASN A 747 -13.16 45.47 -42.48
N ASN A 748 -12.99 46.55 -41.71
CA ASN A 748 -12.00 47.59 -42.00
C ASN A 748 -10.78 47.52 -41.06
N ASN A 749 -10.53 46.37 -40.43
CA ASN A 749 -9.38 46.16 -39.55
C ASN A 749 -8.31 45.29 -40.22
N ASP A 750 -7.11 45.85 -40.39
CA ASP A 750 -5.94 45.17 -40.96
C ASP A 750 -5.11 44.41 -39.92
N MET A 751 -5.49 44.51 -38.64
CA MET A 751 -4.82 43.90 -37.50
C MET A 751 -5.83 43.39 -36.45
N LEU A 752 -6.87 42.66 -36.89
CA LEU A 752 -7.87 42.10 -36.00
C LEU A 752 -7.29 40.93 -35.19
N PRO A 753 -7.25 40.99 -33.85
CA PRO A 753 -6.88 39.84 -33.03
C PRO A 753 -7.98 38.79 -33.07
N VAL A 754 -7.61 37.55 -33.39
CA VAL A 754 -8.51 36.41 -33.43
C VAL A 754 -7.89 35.29 -32.60
N SER A 755 -8.65 34.75 -31.64
CA SER A 755 -8.25 33.52 -30.97
C SER A 755 -8.60 32.35 -31.89
N PRO A 756 -7.63 31.55 -32.34
CA PRO A 756 -7.91 30.46 -33.28
C PRO A 756 -8.75 29.35 -32.65
N GLY A 757 -9.32 28.50 -33.51
CA GLY A 757 -10.07 27.32 -33.11
C GLY A 757 -9.23 26.25 -32.41
N ALA A 758 -7.94 26.17 -32.73
CA ALA A 758 -6.99 25.28 -32.10
C ALA A 758 -5.65 26.00 -31.83
N TYR A 759 -4.98 25.62 -30.73
CA TYR A 759 -3.68 26.20 -30.39
C TYR A 759 -2.58 25.90 -31.42
N THR A 760 -2.77 24.89 -32.27
CA THR A 760 -1.83 24.53 -33.34
C THR A 760 -1.77 25.57 -34.45
N ASP A 761 -2.77 26.45 -34.55
CA ASP A 761 -2.77 27.58 -35.48
C ASP A 761 -2.00 28.78 -34.94
N CYS A 762 -1.60 28.76 -33.67
CA CYS A 762 -0.74 29.76 -33.06
C CYS A 762 0.70 29.64 -33.56
N VAL A 763 1.47 30.72 -33.40
CA VAL A 763 2.94 30.62 -33.46
C VAL A 763 3.41 29.66 -32.35
N ALA A 764 4.39 28.80 -32.63
CA ALA A 764 4.95 27.90 -31.63
C ALA A 764 5.37 28.70 -30.37
N PRO A 765 4.95 28.29 -29.15
CA PRO A 765 5.12 29.11 -27.94
C PRO A 765 6.56 29.23 -27.47
N PHE A 766 7.44 28.29 -27.84
CA PHE A 766 8.86 28.29 -27.49
C PHE A 766 9.70 28.12 -28.75
N TYR A 767 10.88 28.74 -28.77
CA TYR A 767 11.86 28.48 -29.83
C TYR A 767 12.55 27.14 -29.54
N ASP A 768 12.82 26.36 -30.59
CA ASP A 768 13.67 25.16 -30.53
C ASP A 768 15.14 25.49 -30.20
#